data_AF-A0A940Q7M9-F1
#
_entry.id   AF-A0A940Q7M9-F1
#
_cell.length_a   1.000
_cell.length_b   1.000
_cell.length_c   1.000
_cell.angle_alpha   90.00
_cell.angle_beta   90.00
_cell.angle_gamma   90.00
#
_symmetry.space_group_name_H-M   'P 1'
#
loop_
_entity.id
_entity.type
_entity.pdbx_description
1 polymer ?
#
loop_
_entity_poly.entity_id
_entity_poly.type
_entity_poly.pdbx_seq_one_letter_code
_entity_poly.pdbx_strand_id
1 'polypeptide(L)'
;MKQNTDCFIACSSLADVETVVAQLRRCSVVRHVFLIANEELTVQWNPPRDCSFIVANSLSSTHFVMQLAERAVADYVLLCLKPSPLTLGEFALERLLRVANETDAAMVYSDRYTIENGERKAHPVIDYQAGSLRDDFDFGSVWLVRTSLLHKYATTDREHDYLYAGLYDWRLFLSREGSIFHLNEYLYTEQETDLRASGEKQFDYVNPANRAVQIEMEQACTAHLRQVGALVDTTQYADVDFAEQEFDVEASVIIPVFNRVKTIKDAVTSALSQRTSFKYNVIVVDNHSTDGTTAILSQFANDDSRLIHLIPSRYDLGIGGCWNMAVQSTHCGRFAVQLDSDDLYSSPMTLQTIVDAFYKQRAAMVVGSYRMCDFELNTLPPGLIDHKEWTDENGPNNALRINGLGAPRAFFTPLLRQVGFPNTSYGEDYALGLSFSRRYRIGRIFTELYLCRRWGGNSDAALSVEKVNANNLYKDRLRTIELHARQQMESGRDDVLSESAVMRFFQRQLQVWDDVRQRYRDLQHVEVRELPVDTFTMQVQWNPARIGSTGAKIDAHSIAERPCFLCGKNRPKEQMHRMVDGKYELLVNPFPILPVHFTIPTQQHQPQRILPMIGELLELAKRNPQLTLLYNGPHCGASAPDHAHLQAVSSGMLPLQTSWQRLSRNLLEIVKTGEDEGIWQVSDYLAAAFVVKSHTPEHAERLFRRLYACLPAADDDTEPMMNVISWMQGDSLLTVVLPRRKHRPSCYSAKGDQQYIISPGAVDMGGLFITPREEDFRRLTADIATDIYKEVSLTPVQMEEVKNKLMNDSHTPQPTVMATEQPSVTVGIVSAQKIRFTLNGAYTAKGETIEGAQTVAFSEGGILWNGNQYRELTFVPESAQASFSLSDVTIGVNFHWERKETQVFLGTLRLVVEADKITAINELPVEKYLASVISSEMKATAGLELLKAHAVISRSWLLAQMRHRQESQDGKDNFFSFIKKDDELIRWYDREDHTIFDVCADDHCQRYQGITKQTTPSVEQALEATYGQILCYGDEICDARFSKCCGGVTEEFQYCWEDTPKPYLISVADPFCNTSDKAILAQVLNDYDLETNDFYRWNVEYTTDELSRLVNEKLKDDFGTVTDLIPLERGKSGRIWKLKIVGTKKTLIIGKELEIRRALSESHLYSSAFDVEKTPEGFRLRGKGWGHGVGLCQIGAAVMGQQGYSYDQILLHYYSGAEIKKIY
;
A
#
# COMPACT_ATOMS: atom_id res chain seq x y z
N MET A 1 -19.71 45.80 -49.43
CA MET A 1 -19.57 44.50 -48.75
C MET A 1 -18.90 43.57 -49.73
N LYS A 2 -17.73 42.99 -49.38
CA LYS A 2 -17.06 42.00 -50.23
C LYS A 2 -17.83 40.68 -50.12
N GLN A 3 -17.93 39.92 -51.21
CA GLN A 3 -18.35 38.52 -51.18
C GLN A 3 -17.34 37.75 -50.32
N ASN A 4 -17.70 37.46 -49.08
CA ASN A 4 -16.77 36.96 -48.05
C ASN A 4 -17.27 35.68 -47.36
N THR A 5 -18.31 35.03 -47.87
CA THR A 5 -18.85 33.78 -47.31
C THR A 5 -19.06 32.70 -48.37
N ASP A 6 -18.51 31.50 -48.14
CA ASP A 6 -18.86 30.28 -48.89
C ASP A 6 -19.90 29.48 -48.07
N CYS A 7 -21.04 29.14 -48.68
CA CYS A 7 -22.15 28.47 -47.99
C CYS A 7 -22.24 27.00 -48.37
N PHE A 8 -22.32 26.09 -47.41
CA PHE A 8 -22.40 24.65 -47.60
C PHE A 8 -23.70 24.13 -47.00
N ILE A 9 -24.60 23.63 -47.83
CA ILE A 9 -25.99 23.30 -47.43
C ILE A 9 -26.25 21.83 -47.67
N ALA A 10 -26.49 21.06 -46.59
CA ALA A 10 -26.91 19.68 -46.67
C ALA A 10 -28.31 19.56 -47.29
N CYS A 11 -28.50 18.65 -48.24
CA CYS A 11 -29.79 18.42 -48.87
C CYS A 11 -30.08 16.93 -49.10
N SER A 12 -31.30 16.51 -48.75
CA SER A 12 -31.89 15.23 -49.17
C SER A 12 -32.67 15.36 -50.47
N SER A 13 -33.20 16.55 -50.76
CA SER A 13 -33.83 16.89 -52.02
C SER A 13 -33.57 18.34 -52.43
N LEU A 14 -33.68 18.65 -53.73
CA LEU A 14 -33.62 20.04 -54.20
C LEU A 14 -34.78 20.89 -53.68
N ALA A 15 -35.93 20.29 -53.40
CA ALA A 15 -37.09 20.99 -52.83
C ALA A 15 -36.79 21.48 -51.40
N ASP A 16 -36.05 20.69 -50.60
CA ASP A 16 -35.73 21.04 -49.21
C ASP A 16 -34.87 22.32 -49.12
N VAL A 17 -34.05 22.59 -50.14
CA VAL A 17 -33.10 23.72 -50.13
C VAL A 17 -33.48 24.89 -51.03
N GLU A 18 -34.59 24.79 -51.79
CA GLU A 18 -34.99 25.82 -52.75
C GLU A 18 -35.10 27.21 -52.11
N THR A 19 -35.76 27.28 -50.95
CA THR A 19 -35.98 28.54 -50.23
C THR A 19 -34.68 29.16 -49.73
N VAL A 20 -33.84 28.39 -49.03
CA VAL A 20 -32.58 28.91 -48.47
C VAL A 20 -31.59 29.29 -49.58
N VAL A 21 -31.50 28.53 -50.67
CA VAL A 21 -30.65 28.86 -51.82
C VAL A 21 -31.12 30.17 -52.47
N ALA A 22 -32.43 30.37 -52.62
CA ALA A 22 -32.96 31.63 -53.16
C ALA A 22 -32.65 32.84 -52.24
N GLN A 23 -32.66 32.66 -50.92
CA GLN A 23 -32.29 33.70 -49.96
C GLN A 23 -30.78 34.02 -50.02
N LEU A 24 -29.93 33.00 -50.00
CA LEU A 24 -28.47 33.16 -50.04
C LEU A 24 -27.99 33.82 -51.35
N ARG A 25 -28.59 33.47 -52.50
CA ARG A 25 -28.25 34.10 -53.79
C ARG A 25 -28.59 35.60 -53.87
N ARG A 26 -29.52 36.08 -53.05
CA ARG A 26 -29.86 37.51 -52.96
C ARG A 26 -28.95 38.27 -52.00
N CYS A 27 -28.18 37.56 -51.18
CA CYS A 27 -27.34 38.14 -50.15
C CYS A 27 -25.98 38.57 -50.74
N SER A 28 -25.64 39.86 -50.63
CA SER A 28 -24.46 40.44 -51.28
C SER A 28 -23.11 39.97 -50.72
N VAL A 29 -23.12 39.34 -49.54
CA VAL A 29 -21.93 38.82 -48.86
C VAL A 29 -21.59 37.38 -49.25
N VAL A 30 -22.50 36.67 -49.94
CA VAL A 30 -22.31 35.29 -50.38
C VAL A 30 -21.45 35.29 -51.65
N ARG A 31 -20.37 34.51 -51.60
CA ARG A 31 -19.51 34.24 -52.76
C ARG A 31 -20.05 33.07 -53.56
N HIS A 32 -20.24 31.92 -52.93
CA HIS A 32 -20.65 30.68 -53.59
C HIS A 32 -21.53 29.82 -52.68
N VAL A 33 -22.38 29.00 -53.31
CA VAL A 33 -23.23 28.02 -52.60
C VAL A 33 -22.87 26.61 -53.07
N PHE A 34 -22.40 25.79 -52.13
CA PHE A 34 -22.17 24.37 -52.28
C PHE A 34 -23.34 23.58 -51.68
N LEU A 35 -23.90 22.66 -52.45
CA LEU A 35 -24.91 21.72 -51.99
C LEU A 35 -24.23 20.40 -51.62
N ILE A 36 -24.42 19.95 -50.38
CA ILE A 36 -23.86 18.69 -49.89
C ILE A 36 -24.91 17.60 -50.09
N ALA A 37 -24.58 16.61 -50.92
CA ALA A 37 -25.47 15.50 -51.26
C ALA A 37 -24.67 14.18 -51.31
N ASN A 38 -25.36 13.06 -51.20
CA ASN A 38 -24.74 11.75 -51.43
C ASN A 38 -24.47 11.54 -52.93
N GLU A 39 -23.66 10.52 -53.25
CA GLU A 39 -23.23 10.26 -54.64
C GLU A 39 -24.42 10.02 -55.58
N GLU A 40 -25.42 9.26 -55.14
CA GLU A 40 -26.63 8.96 -55.93
C GLU A 40 -27.40 10.22 -56.35
N LEU A 41 -27.58 11.17 -55.44
CA LEU A 41 -28.29 12.42 -55.70
C LEU A 41 -27.54 13.31 -56.70
N THR A 42 -26.20 13.33 -56.63
CA THR A 42 -25.39 14.13 -57.57
C THR A 42 -25.39 13.59 -58.99
N VAL A 43 -25.70 12.29 -59.17
CA VAL A 43 -25.90 11.68 -60.49
C VAL A 43 -27.31 11.95 -61.03
N GLN A 44 -28.30 12.05 -60.13
CA GLN A 44 -29.70 12.23 -60.50
C GLN A 44 -30.05 13.69 -60.86
N TRP A 45 -29.40 14.68 -60.25
CA TRP A 45 -29.74 16.08 -60.40
C TRP A 45 -28.57 16.95 -60.84
N ASN A 46 -28.88 18.02 -61.56
CA ASN A 46 -27.93 19.11 -61.78
C ASN A 46 -28.08 20.15 -60.66
N PRO A 47 -26.98 20.77 -60.20
CA PRO A 47 -27.07 21.81 -59.18
C PRO A 47 -27.85 23.01 -59.74
N PRO A 48 -28.61 23.74 -58.90
CA PRO A 48 -29.22 25.00 -59.30
C PRO A 48 -28.18 25.97 -59.86
N ARG A 49 -28.63 26.91 -60.70
CA ARG A 49 -27.75 27.92 -61.32
C ARG A 49 -26.89 28.62 -60.25
N ASP A 50 -25.60 28.76 -60.53
CA ASP A 50 -24.58 29.37 -59.65
C ASP A 50 -24.34 28.61 -58.33
N CYS A 51 -24.71 27.33 -58.27
CA CYS A 51 -24.37 26.42 -57.18
C CYS A 51 -23.48 25.27 -57.66
N SER A 52 -22.84 24.55 -56.74
CA SER A 52 -22.05 23.34 -57.06
C SER A 52 -22.31 22.23 -56.05
N PHE A 53 -22.15 20.97 -56.45
CA PHE A 53 -22.27 19.85 -55.51
C PHE A 53 -20.94 19.52 -54.81
N ILE A 54 -21.05 19.04 -53.58
CA ILE A 54 -20.02 18.33 -52.83
C ILE A 54 -20.60 16.97 -52.45
N VAL A 55 -19.89 15.90 -52.83
CA VAL A 55 -20.28 14.53 -52.51
C VAL A 55 -19.77 14.19 -51.11
N ALA A 56 -20.69 13.91 -50.19
CA ALA A 56 -20.36 13.45 -48.84
C ALA A 56 -21.33 12.35 -48.39
N ASN A 57 -20.80 11.17 -48.07
CA ASN A 57 -21.58 10.03 -47.57
C ASN A 57 -21.81 10.10 -46.04
N SER A 58 -20.98 10.86 -45.33
CA SER A 58 -21.12 11.10 -43.89
C SER A 58 -20.71 12.54 -43.57
N LEU A 59 -21.66 13.32 -43.04
CA LEU A 59 -21.44 14.71 -42.63
C LEU A 59 -20.62 14.83 -41.35
N SER A 60 -20.45 13.73 -40.59
CA SER A 60 -19.75 13.74 -39.31
C SER A 60 -18.28 13.33 -39.42
N SER A 61 -17.82 12.93 -40.59
CA SER A 61 -16.47 12.38 -40.82
C SER A 61 -15.38 13.45 -40.93
N THR A 62 -14.14 13.08 -40.62
CA THR A 62 -12.96 13.92 -40.83
C THR A 62 -12.76 14.23 -42.32
N HIS A 63 -13.01 13.25 -43.19
CA HIS A 63 -12.96 13.42 -44.64
C HIS A 63 -13.88 14.55 -45.11
N PHE A 64 -15.10 14.63 -44.58
CA PHE A 64 -16.02 15.72 -44.92
C PHE A 64 -15.44 17.09 -44.54
N VAL A 65 -14.87 17.24 -43.34
CA VAL A 65 -14.21 18.49 -42.92
C VAL A 65 -13.06 18.87 -43.86
N MET A 66 -12.28 17.87 -44.34
CA MET A 66 -11.22 18.12 -45.33
C MET A 66 -11.77 18.60 -46.68
N GLN A 67 -12.88 18.01 -47.16
CA GLN A 67 -13.53 18.46 -48.39
C GLN A 67 -14.05 19.90 -48.27
N LEU A 68 -14.53 20.32 -47.08
CA LEU A 68 -14.87 21.72 -46.83
C LEU A 68 -13.63 22.61 -46.98
N ALA A 69 -12.52 22.22 -46.35
CA ALA A 69 -11.26 22.98 -46.37
C ALA A 69 -10.66 23.11 -47.78
N GLU A 70 -10.83 22.12 -48.64
CA GLU A 70 -10.36 22.18 -50.04
C GLU A 70 -11.15 23.18 -50.90
N ARG A 71 -12.41 23.44 -50.55
CA ARG A 71 -13.35 24.24 -51.36
C ARG A 71 -13.55 25.66 -50.85
N ALA A 72 -13.44 25.85 -49.54
CA ALA A 72 -13.60 27.15 -48.90
C ALA A 72 -12.44 28.09 -49.26
N VAL A 73 -12.78 29.30 -49.69
CA VAL A 73 -11.82 30.31 -50.16
C VAL A 73 -12.22 31.73 -49.74
N ALA A 74 -13.47 31.94 -49.33
CA ALA A 74 -13.94 33.16 -48.71
C ALA A 74 -13.49 33.26 -47.24
N ASP A 75 -13.60 34.43 -46.62
CA ASP A 75 -13.14 34.65 -45.23
C ASP A 75 -13.91 33.80 -44.19
N TYR A 76 -15.17 33.49 -44.50
CA TYR A 76 -16.05 32.67 -43.66
C TYR A 76 -16.71 31.52 -44.43
N VAL A 77 -17.02 30.47 -43.67
CA VAL A 77 -17.83 29.32 -44.11
C VAL A 77 -19.15 29.33 -43.34
N LEU A 78 -20.27 29.28 -44.06
CA LEU A 78 -21.59 29.02 -43.48
C LEU A 78 -21.94 27.55 -43.72
N LEU A 79 -22.22 26.79 -42.66
CA LEU A 79 -22.66 25.40 -42.74
C LEU A 79 -24.14 25.29 -42.36
N CYS A 80 -24.93 24.61 -43.18
CA CYS A 80 -26.27 24.13 -42.83
C CYS A 80 -26.23 22.59 -42.83
N LEU A 81 -26.11 21.98 -41.64
CA LEU A 81 -25.77 20.56 -41.50
C LEU A 81 -27.00 19.62 -41.48
N LYS A 82 -28.21 20.16 -41.28
CA LYS A 82 -29.45 19.38 -41.26
C LYS A 82 -30.07 19.34 -42.67
N PRO A 83 -30.25 18.16 -43.30
CA PRO A 83 -30.88 18.04 -44.62
C PRO A 83 -32.40 18.15 -44.51
N SER A 84 -32.89 19.32 -44.09
CA SER A 84 -34.32 19.61 -43.92
C SER A 84 -34.64 21.03 -44.37
N PRO A 85 -35.89 21.35 -44.72
CA PRO A 85 -36.29 22.71 -45.05
C PRO A 85 -35.87 23.73 -43.99
N LEU A 86 -35.17 24.78 -44.46
CA LEU A 86 -34.67 25.87 -43.64
C LEU A 86 -34.97 27.21 -44.30
N THR A 87 -35.34 28.20 -43.50
CA THR A 87 -35.57 29.59 -43.93
C THR A 87 -34.79 30.55 -43.03
N LEU A 88 -33.94 31.36 -43.62
CA LEU A 88 -33.19 32.41 -42.92
C LEU A 88 -34.11 33.61 -42.63
N GLY A 89 -33.91 34.24 -41.48
CA GLY A 89 -34.50 35.54 -41.17
C GLY A 89 -33.94 36.65 -42.06
N GLU A 90 -34.63 37.79 -42.10
CA GLU A 90 -34.16 38.96 -42.83
C GLU A 90 -32.81 39.44 -42.26
N PHE A 91 -31.80 39.60 -43.11
CA PHE A 91 -30.41 39.96 -42.74
C PHE A 91 -29.70 39.01 -41.77
N ALA A 92 -30.17 37.76 -41.62
CA ALA A 92 -29.61 36.80 -40.68
C ALA A 92 -28.11 36.51 -40.91
N LEU A 93 -27.70 36.31 -42.17
CA LEU A 93 -26.31 36.02 -42.49
C LEU A 93 -25.40 37.25 -42.25
N GLU A 94 -25.85 38.44 -42.66
CA GLU A 94 -25.13 39.69 -42.40
C GLU A 94 -24.98 39.94 -40.89
N ARG A 95 -25.99 39.58 -40.09
CA ARG A 95 -25.95 39.68 -38.64
C ARG A 95 -24.91 38.73 -38.05
N LEU A 96 -24.90 37.45 -38.45
CA LEU A 96 -23.89 36.48 -38.01
C LEU A 96 -22.47 36.94 -38.37
N LEU A 97 -22.26 37.41 -39.60
CA LEU A 97 -20.97 37.93 -40.07
C LEU A 97 -20.52 39.16 -39.30
N ARG A 98 -21.43 40.09 -39.00
CA ARG A 98 -21.10 41.27 -38.19
C ARG A 98 -20.62 40.85 -36.82
N VAL A 99 -21.33 39.93 -36.16
CA VAL A 99 -20.94 39.42 -34.84
C VAL A 99 -19.62 38.68 -34.89
N ALA A 100 -19.41 37.81 -35.87
CA ALA A 100 -18.14 37.09 -36.02
C ALA A 100 -16.94 38.03 -36.13
N ASN A 101 -17.07 39.12 -36.89
CA ASN A 101 -16.01 40.13 -37.04
C ASN A 101 -15.84 41.00 -35.79
N GLU A 102 -16.94 41.43 -35.15
CA GLU A 102 -16.88 42.34 -33.99
C GLU A 102 -16.41 41.63 -32.71
N THR A 103 -16.63 40.32 -32.60
CA THR A 103 -16.22 39.50 -31.44
C THR A 103 -14.92 38.73 -31.67
N ASP A 104 -14.39 38.76 -32.89
CA ASP A 104 -13.27 37.93 -33.34
C ASP A 104 -13.50 36.42 -33.09
N ALA A 105 -14.76 35.96 -33.12
CA ALA A 105 -15.11 34.58 -32.82
C ALA A 105 -14.54 33.59 -33.85
N ALA A 106 -14.18 32.40 -33.37
CA ALA A 106 -13.81 31.26 -34.20
C ALA A 106 -15.04 30.68 -34.93
N MET A 107 -16.17 30.66 -34.22
CA MET A 107 -17.46 30.16 -34.68
C MET A 107 -18.59 30.97 -34.04
N VAL A 108 -19.66 31.25 -34.80
CA VAL A 108 -20.89 31.89 -34.33
C VAL A 108 -22.09 31.00 -34.64
N TYR A 109 -22.99 30.88 -33.67
CA TYR A 109 -24.26 30.16 -33.79
C TYR A 109 -25.37 30.93 -33.07
N SER A 110 -26.63 30.57 -33.31
CA SER A 110 -27.77 31.34 -32.79
C SER A 110 -28.96 30.49 -32.36
N ASP A 111 -29.87 31.12 -31.62
CA ASP A 111 -31.21 30.58 -31.38
C ASP A 111 -31.96 30.38 -32.71
N ARG A 112 -32.95 29.48 -32.70
CA ARG A 112 -33.76 29.14 -33.89
C ARG A 112 -35.22 28.92 -33.55
N TYR A 113 -36.05 29.00 -34.58
CA TYR A 113 -37.41 28.48 -34.52
C TYR A 113 -37.46 27.08 -35.11
N THR A 114 -38.20 26.17 -34.47
CA THR A 114 -38.54 24.87 -35.03
C THR A 114 -39.98 24.85 -35.51
N ILE A 115 -40.25 24.16 -36.61
CA ILE A 115 -41.62 23.80 -37.01
C ILE A 115 -41.87 22.37 -36.56
N GLU A 116 -42.77 22.20 -35.58
CA GLU A 116 -43.18 20.92 -35.02
C GLU A 116 -44.69 20.76 -35.23
N ASN A 117 -45.13 19.70 -35.92
CA ASN A 117 -46.54 19.47 -36.25
C ASN A 117 -47.24 20.67 -36.92
N GLY A 118 -46.49 21.47 -37.69
CA GLY A 118 -46.99 22.67 -38.37
C GLY A 118 -47.03 23.93 -37.51
N GLU A 119 -46.68 23.85 -36.23
CA GLU A 119 -46.58 25.01 -35.34
C GLU A 119 -45.13 25.49 -35.21
N ARG A 120 -44.94 26.82 -35.27
CA ARG A 120 -43.63 27.45 -35.07
C ARG A 120 -43.38 27.64 -33.57
N LYS A 121 -42.31 27.04 -33.05
CA LYS A 121 -41.90 27.16 -31.64
C LYS A 121 -40.51 27.76 -31.51
N ALA A 122 -40.30 28.52 -30.44
CA ALA A 122 -38.99 29.06 -30.10
C ALA A 122 -38.12 27.92 -29.54
N HIS A 123 -36.89 27.80 -30.02
CA HIS A 123 -35.93 26.81 -29.56
C HIS A 123 -34.60 27.50 -29.20
N PRO A 124 -34.49 28.08 -27.99
CA PRO A 124 -33.24 28.69 -27.54
C PRO A 124 -32.15 27.63 -27.36
N VAL A 125 -30.88 28.03 -27.50
CA VAL A 125 -29.69 27.23 -27.17
C VAL A 125 -28.92 27.86 -26.01
N ILE A 126 -27.76 27.30 -25.64
CA ILE A 126 -26.96 27.78 -24.50
C ILE A 126 -25.58 28.25 -24.93
N ASP A 127 -24.97 29.09 -24.10
CA ASP A 127 -23.59 29.57 -24.28
C ASP A 127 -22.57 28.41 -24.20
N TYR A 128 -21.54 28.50 -25.03
CA TYR A 128 -20.40 27.57 -25.01
C TYR A 128 -19.38 27.98 -23.95
N GLN A 129 -18.84 27.01 -23.22
CA GLN A 129 -17.77 27.19 -22.24
C GLN A 129 -16.75 26.06 -22.35
N ALA A 130 -15.60 26.17 -21.67
CA ALA A 130 -14.52 25.19 -21.80
C ALA A 130 -14.97 23.74 -21.48
N GLY A 131 -15.89 23.57 -20.52
CA GLY A 131 -16.48 22.28 -20.17
C GLY A 131 -17.65 21.83 -21.05
N SER A 132 -17.99 22.57 -22.11
CA SER A 132 -18.99 22.16 -23.12
C SER A 132 -18.44 21.06 -24.02
N LEU A 133 -18.00 19.95 -23.42
CA LEU A 133 -17.30 18.85 -24.07
C LEU A 133 -18.23 17.74 -24.54
N ARG A 134 -19.50 17.72 -24.14
CA ARG A 134 -20.44 16.70 -24.60
C ARG A 134 -20.59 16.70 -26.13
N ASP A 135 -20.69 15.53 -26.73
CA ASP A 135 -20.87 15.37 -28.19
C ASP A 135 -22.30 15.72 -28.65
N ASP A 136 -23.25 15.80 -27.73
CA ASP A 136 -24.65 16.20 -27.98
C ASP A 136 -24.93 17.71 -27.72
N PHE A 137 -23.91 18.57 -27.78
CA PHE A 137 -24.12 20.02 -27.64
C PHE A 137 -24.93 20.58 -28.83
N ASP A 138 -26.08 21.19 -28.55
CA ASP A 138 -26.94 21.80 -29.57
C ASP A 138 -26.48 23.21 -29.95
N PHE A 139 -25.91 23.35 -31.15
CA PHE A 139 -25.58 24.64 -31.79
C PHE A 139 -26.67 25.09 -32.77
N GLY A 140 -27.71 24.28 -32.98
CA GLY A 140 -28.58 24.35 -34.12
C GLY A 140 -27.90 23.93 -35.44
N SER A 141 -28.64 23.98 -36.54
CA SER A 141 -28.18 23.49 -37.84
C SER A 141 -27.28 24.45 -38.61
N VAL A 142 -27.23 25.74 -38.23
CA VAL A 142 -26.50 26.80 -38.94
C VAL A 142 -25.28 27.24 -38.16
N TRP A 143 -24.08 27.01 -38.71
CA TRP A 143 -22.80 27.43 -38.11
C TRP A 143 -22.09 28.41 -39.03
N LEU A 144 -21.57 29.51 -38.48
CA LEU A 144 -20.67 30.41 -39.21
C LEU A 144 -19.26 30.27 -38.63
N VAL A 145 -18.30 29.80 -39.43
CA VAL A 145 -16.93 29.49 -38.99
C VAL A 145 -15.91 30.28 -39.78
N ARG A 146 -14.81 30.69 -39.14
CA ARG A 146 -13.69 31.36 -39.82
C ARG A 146 -12.92 30.38 -40.70
N THR A 147 -12.80 30.68 -41.99
CA THR A 147 -12.15 29.79 -42.96
C THR A 147 -10.67 29.56 -42.66
N SER A 148 -9.96 30.55 -42.10
CA SER A 148 -8.55 30.39 -41.71
C SER A 148 -8.34 29.29 -40.67
N LEU A 149 -9.31 29.08 -39.76
CA LEU A 149 -9.25 28.03 -38.75
C LEU A 149 -9.61 26.66 -39.32
N LEU A 150 -10.52 26.60 -40.31
CA LEU A 150 -10.77 25.38 -41.09
C LEU A 150 -9.50 24.92 -41.82
N HIS A 151 -8.79 25.84 -42.49
CA HIS A 151 -7.53 25.50 -43.13
C HIS A 151 -6.45 25.11 -42.13
N LYS A 152 -6.36 25.81 -40.99
CA LYS A 152 -5.41 25.45 -39.92
C LYS A 152 -5.68 24.04 -39.40
N TYR A 153 -6.95 23.68 -39.17
CA TYR A 153 -7.33 22.32 -38.78
C TYR A 153 -6.91 21.28 -39.84
N ALA A 154 -7.13 21.58 -41.12
CA ALA A 154 -6.80 20.69 -42.23
C ALA A 154 -5.29 20.38 -42.33
N THR A 155 -4.43 21.33 -41.95
CA THR A 155 -2.96 21.17 -41.97
C THR A 155 -2.36 20.80 -40.61
N THR A 156 -3.16 20.66 -39.56
CA THR A 156 -2.67 20.23 -38.25
C THR A 156 -2.54 18.71 -38.25
N ASP A 157 -1.43 18.18 -37.72
CA ASP A 157 -1.25 16.74 -37.55
C ASP A 157 -2.30 16.19 -36.57
N ARG A 158 -2.98 15.12 -36.98
CA ARG A 158 -4.06 14.47 -36.23
C ARG A 158 -3.61 13.10 -35.76
N GLU A 159 -4.04 12.70 -34.57
CA GLU A 159 -3.78 11.36 -34.08
C GLU A 159 -4.59 10.30 -34.86
N HIS A 160 -5.80 10.65 -35.29
CA HIS A 160 -6.73 9.73 -35.96
C HIS A 160 -7.56 10.45 -37.03
N ASP A 161 -7.97 9.69 -38.05
CA ASP A 161 -9.05 10.07 -38.96
C ASP A 161 -10.34 9.39 -38.51
N TYR A 162 -11.41 10.19 -38.34
CA TYR A 162 -12.69 9.75 -37.79
C TYR A 162 -13.75 9.55 -38.89
N LEU A 163 -14.53 8.49 -38.80
CA LEU A 163 -15.71 8.27 -39.65
C LEU A 163 -16.96 8.99 -39.10
N TYR A 164 -17.02 9.16 -37.79
CA TYR A 164 -18.16 9.67 -37.04
C TYR A 164 -17.84 10.89 -36.17
N ALA A 165 -16.61 11.05 -35.68
CA ALA A 165 -16.25 12.12 -34.74
C ALA A 165 -15.51 13.33 -35.37
N GLY A 166 -15.40 13.42 -36.70
CA GLY A 166 -14.63 14.48 -37.37
C GLY A 166 -15.16 15.90 -37.15
N LEU A 167 -16.49 16.12 -37.21
CA LEU A 167 -17.07 17.42 -36.87
C LEU A 167 -16.88 17.76 -35.38
N TYR A 168 -16.94 16.76 -34.52
CA TYR A 168 -16.78 16.92 -33.08
C TYR A 168 -15.31 17.27 -32.72
N ASP A 169 -14.33 16.57 -33.29
CA ASP A 169 -12.92 16.91 -33.16
C ASP A 169 -12.61 18.32 -33.71
N TRP A 170 -13.17 18.67 -34.87
CA TRP A 170 -13.01 20.02 -35.43
C TRP A 170 -13.61 21.10 -34.53
N ARG A 171 -14.79 20.88 -33.95
CA ARG A 171 -15.37 21.78 -32.93
C ARG A 171 -14.44 21.96 -31.73
N LEU A 172 -13.93 20.87 -31.17
CA LEU A 172 -12.99 20.92 -30.04
C LEU A 172 -11.70 21.64 -30.42
N PHE A 173 -11.26 21.55 -31.68
CA PHE A 173 -10.16 22.35 -32.21
C PHE A 173 -10.49 23.83 -32.24
N LEU A 174 -11.65 24.22 -32.76
CA LEU A 174 -12.08 25.62 -32.79
C LEU A 174 -12.11 26.23 -31.38
N SER A 175 -12.55 25.49 -30.37
CA SER A 175 -12.55 25.98 -28.98
C SER A 175 -11.15 26.18 -28.37
N ARG A 176 -10.10 25.59 -28.94
CA ARG A 176 -8.70 25.85 -28.54
C ARG A 176 -8.13 27.09 -29.21
N GLU A 177 -8.65 27.43 -30.39
CA GLU A 177 -8.13 28.50 -31.25
C GLU A 177 -8.83 29.84 -31.06
N GLY A 178 -10.07 29.85 -30.55
CA GLY A 178 -10.81 31.08 -30.27
C GLY A 178 -12.17 30.85 -29.62
N SER A 179 -12.92 31.92 -29.42
CA SER A 179 -14.25 31.84 -28.79
C SER A 179 -15.29 31.26 -29.75
N ILE A 180 -16.08 30.30 -29.26
CA ILE A 180 -17.33 29.89 -29.90
C ILE A 180 -18.44 30.75 -29.31
N PHE A 181 -19.00 31.65 -30.13
CA PHE A 181 -19.87 32.72 -29.67
C PHE A 181 -21.35 32.40 -29.95
N HIS A 182 -22.15 32.43 -28.89
CA HIS A 182 -23.60 32.29 -28.97
C HIS A 182 -24.25 33.66 -29.19
N LEU A 183 -25.08 33.76 -30.23
CA LEU A 183 -25.94 34.91 -30.47
C LEU A 183 -27.39 34.56 -30.15
N ASN A 184 -27.88 35.06 -29.01
CA ASN A 184 -29.21 34.79 -28.45
C ASN A 184 -30.32 35.54 -29.24
N GLU A 185 -30.35 35.35 -30.56
CA GLU A 185 -31.26 35.94 -31.52
C GLU A 185 -31.81 34.83 -32.40
N TYR A 186 -33.13 34.82 -32.64
CA TYR A 186 -33.77 33.79 -33.46
C TYR A 186 -33.61 34.08 -34.96
N LEU A 187 -32.51 33.61 -35.55
CA LEU A 187 -32.10 34.03 -36.90
C LEU A 187 -32.59 33.14 -38.04
N TYR A 188 -33.11 31.94 -37.77
CA TYR A 188 -33.64 31.06 -38.80
C TYR A 188 -34.74 30.16 -38.27
N THR A 189 -35.48 29.56 -39.20
CA THR A 189 -36.53 28.58 -38.92
C THR A 189 -36.22 27.29 -39.66
N GLU A 190 -36.27 26.15 -38.96
CA GLU A 190 -36.02 24.82 -39.53
C GLU A 190 -37.17 23.85 -39.21
N GLN A 191 -37.30 22.80 -40.00
CA GLN A 191 -38.25 21.73 -39.75
C GLN A 191 -37.69 20.70 -38.77
N GLU A 192 -38.45 20.32 -37.74
CA GLU A 192 -38.07 19.23 -36.85
C GLU A 192 -38.54 17.89 -37.40
N THR A 193 -37.61 16.94 -37.48
CA THR A 193 -37.84 15.60 -38.05
C THR A 193 -37.76 14.50 -36.99
N ASP A 194 -37.13 14.75 -35.84
CA ASP A 194 -37.13 13.83 -34.69
C ASP A 194 -38.03 14.37 -33.56
N LEU A 195 -39.26 13.84 -33.50
CA LEU A 195 -40.29 14.22 -32.53
C LEU A 195 -40.28 13.38 -31.24
N ARG A 196 -39.26 12.52 -31.02
CA ARG A 196 -39.14 11.73 -29.78
C ARG A 196 -38.97 12.63 -28.56
N ALA A 197 -39.46 12.18 -27.40
CA ALA A 197 -39.37 12.93 -26.15
C ALA A 197 -37.91 13.12 -25.70
N SER A 198 -37.61 14.21 -25.00
CA SER A 198 -36.24 14.54 -24.54
C SER A 198 -35.62 13.45 -23.66
N GLY A 199 -36.43 12.80 -22.82
CA GLY A 199 -35.99 11.69 -21.96
C GLY A 199 -35.60 10.42 -22.72
N GLU A 200 -36.09 10.23 -23.95
CA GLU A 200 -35.70 9.11 -24.82
C GLU A 200 -34.36 9.38 -25.50
N LYS A 201 -34.15 10.63 -25.96
CA LYS A 201 -32.92 11.08 -26.63
C LYS A 201 -31.71 11.10 -25.68
N GLN A 202 -31.94 11.36 -24.39
CA GLN A 202 -30.88 11.47 -23.38
C GLN A 202 -30.03 10.19 -23.26
N PHE A 203 -30.55 9.01 -23.62
CA PHE A 203 -29.86 7.73 -23.49
C PHE A 203 -29.28 7.20 -24.83
N ASP A 204 -29.28 7.99 -25.89
CA ASP A 204 -28.80 7.53 -27.20
C ASP A 204 -27.30 7.11 -27.19
N TYR A 205 -26.52 7.60 -26.21
CA TYR A 205 -25.10 7.22 -26.02
C TYR A 205 -24.91 5.83 -25.39
N VAL A 206 -25.88 5.30 -24.65
CA VAL A 206 -25.81 3.93 -24.10
C VAL A 206 -26.42 2.89 -25.07
N ASN A 207 -26.94 3.33 -26.22
CA ASN A 207 -27.51 2.43 -27.21
C ASN A 207 -26.41 1.58 -27.90
N PRO A 208 -26.46 0.24 -27.81
CA PRO A 208 -25.47 -0.63 -28.43
C PRO A 208 -25.30 -0.43 -29.94
N ALA A 209 -26.35 0.01 -30.64
CA ALA A 209 -26.31 0.30 -32.08
C ALA A 209 -25.34 1.44 -32.44
N ASN A 210 -25.03 2.32 -31.47
CA ASN A 210 -24.18 3.48 -31.65
C ASN A 210 -22.74 3.28 -31.13
N ARG A 211 -22.35 2.06 -30.74
CA ARG A 211 -21.06 1.80 -30.06
C ARG A 211 -19.84 2.30 -30.84
N ALA A 212 -19.81 2.09 -32.15
CA ALA A 212 -18.70 2.56 -32.99
C ALA A 212 -18.57 4.09 -32.99
N VAL A 213 -19.70 4.81 -33.02
CA VAL A 213 -19.75 6.27 -32.91
C VAL A 213 -19.21 6.71 -31.55
N GLN A 214 -19.65 6.06 -30.47
CA GLN A 214 -19.25 6.41 -29.11
C GLN A 214 -17.75 6.24 -28.86
N ILE A 215 -17.14 5.20 -29.42
CA ILE A 215 -15.68 4.98 -29.33
C ILE A 215 -14.93 6.15 -29.99
N GLU A 216 -15.32 6.59 -31.18
CA GLU A 216 -14.66 7.71 -31.84
C GLU A 216 -14.87 9.04 -31.11
N MET A 217 -16.07 9.29 -30.58
CA MET A 217 -16.35 10.49 -29.77
C MET A 217 -15.49 10.53 -28.50
N GLU A 218 -15.31 9.38 -27.85
CA GLU A 218 -14.40 9.25 -26.71
C GLU A 218 -12.94 9.53 -27.10
N GLN A 219 -12.48 8.98 -28.22
CA GLN A 219 -11.12 9.21 -28.72
C GLN A 219 -10.85 10.69 -28.99
N ALA A 220 -11.77 11.37 -29.69
CA ALA A 220 -11.66 12.81 -29.99
C ALA A 220 -11.64 13.66 -28.70
N CYS A 221 -12.52 13.35 -27.74
CA CYS A 221 -12.53 14.03 -26.45
C CYS A 221 -11.21 13.82 -25.67
N THR A 222 -10.69 12.59 -25.67
CA THR A 222 -9.44 12.23 -24.97
C THR A 222 -8.24 12.95 -25.59
N ALA A 223 -8.16 13.00 -26.92
CA ALA A 223 -7.14 13.76 -27.64
C ALA A 223 -7.21 15.25 -27.29
N HIS A 224 -8.41 15.82 -27.23
CA HIS A 224 -8.59 17.20 -26.79
C HIS A 224 -8.10 17.45 -25.36
N LEU A 225 -8.46 16.58 -24.40
CA LEU A 225 -8.03 16.69 -23.00
C LEU A 225 -6.51 16.66 -22.87
N ARG A 226 -5.82 15.84 -23.68
CA ARG A 226 -4.35 15.82 -23.75
C ARG A 226 -3.78 17.16 -24.21
N GLN A 227 -4.34 17.74 -25.27
CA GLN A 227 -3.88 19.01 -25.83
C GLN A 227 -4.08 20.20 -24.88
N VAL A 228 -5.11 20.14 -24.02
CA VAL A 228 -5.38 21.21 -23.04
C VAL A 228 -4.80 20.93 -21.64
N GLY A 229 -4.02 19.86 -21.47
CA GLY A 229 -3.40 19.52 -20.18
C GLY A 229 -4.40 19.13 -19.09
N ALA A 230 -5.47 18.41 -19.45
CA ALA A 230 -6.55 17.98 -18.55
C ALA A 230 -6.80 16.46 -18.59
N LEU A 231 -5.84 15.68 -19.09
CA LEU A 231 -5.93 14.22 -19.15
C LEU A 231 -5.63 13.61 -17.77
N VAL A 232 -6.45 12.68 -17.31
CA VAL A 232 -6.18 11.90 -16.09
C VAL A 232 -5.46 10.62 -16.45
N ASP A 233 -4.31 10.37 -15.82
CA ASP A 233 -3.58 9.10 -15.86
C ASP A 233 -4.10 8.17 -14.75
N THR A 234 -4.84 7.14 -15.14
CA THR A 234 -5.47 6.20 -14.20
C THR A 234 -4.48 5.22 -13.55
N THR A 235 -3.23 5.17 -14.02
CA THR A 235 -2.18 4.35 -13.39
C THR A 235 -1.65 4.95 -12.10
N GLN A 236 -1.92 6.23 -11.85
CA GLN A 236 -1.45 6.99 -10.69
C GLN A 236 -2.52 7.19 -9.61
N TYR A 237 -3.61 6.40 -9.64
CA TYR A 237 -4.64 6.52 -8.61
C TYR A 237 -4.08 6.28 -7.21
N ALA A 238 -4.51 7.12 -6.28
CA ALA A 238 -4.20 6.96 -4.88
C ALA A 238 -5.03 5.81 -4.28
N ASP A 239 -4.40 5.05 -3.40
CA ASP A 239 -5.09 4.05 -2.59
C ASP A 239 -5.99 4.73 -1.54
N VAL A 240 -7.12 4.09 -1.24
CA VAL A 240 -8.03 4.51 -0.17
C VAL A 240 -7.73 3.73 1.10
N ASP A 241 -7.54 4.44 2.21
CA ASP A 241 -7.42 3.85 3.55
C ASP A 241 -8.80 3.79 4.22
N PHE A 242 -9.46 2.64 4.09
CA PHE A 242 -10.76 2.43 4.74
C PHE A 242 -10.68 2.35 6.27
N ALA A 243 -9.48 2.22 6.85
CA ALA A 243 -9.26 2.21 8.30
C ALA A 243 -8.95 3.60 8.87
N GLU A 244 -9.03 4.68 8.08
CA GLU A 244 -8.66 6.02 8.57
C GLU A 244 -9.54 6.57 9.69
N GLN A 245 -10.76 6.03 9.86
CA GLN A 245 -11.71 6.44 10.89
C GLN A 245 -12.57 5.24 11.35
N GLU A 246 -12.96 5.21 12.62
CA GLU A 246 -13.95 4.27 13.17
C GLU A 246 -15.40 4.73 12.93
N PHE A 247 -16.30 3.75 12.73
CA PHE A 247 -17.72 3.97 12.47
C PHE A 247 -18.59 2.93 13.18
N ASP A 248 -19.75 3.35 13.71
CA ASP A 248 -20.70 2.46 14.41
C ASP A 248 -21.36 1.44 13.46
N VAL A 249 -21.50 1.82 12.20
CA VAL A 249 -22.06 0.99 11.13
C VAL A 249 -21.18 1.10 9.88
N GLU A 250 -21.14 0.02 9.12
CA GLU A 250 -20.30 -0.09 7.93
C GLU A 250 -20.90 0.70 6.76
N ALA A 251 -22.22 0.72 6.63
CA ALA A 251 -22.91 1.48 5.60
C ALA A 251 -24.15 2.22 6.11
N SER A 252 -24.45 3.33 5.46
CA SER A 252 -25.70 4.08 5.63
C SER A 252 -26.37 4.25 4.27
N VAL A 253 -27.62 3.80 4.15
CA VAL A 253 -28.45 4.15 3.00
C VAL A 253 -29.00 5.55 3.21
N ILE A 254 -28.74 6.48 2.30
CA ILE A 254 -29.11 7.88 2.41
C ILE A 254 -30.25 8.18 1.46
N ILE A 255 -31.35 8.70 2.01
CA ILE A 255 -32.59 9.02 1.28
C ILE A 255 -32.98 10.48 1.56
N PRO A 256 -32.60 11.43 0.70
CA PRO A 256 -33.19 12.75 0.68
C PRO A 256 -34.66 12.66 0.25
N VAL A 257 -35.57 13.34 0.96
CA VAL A 257 -37.00 13.30 0.62
C VAL A 257 -37.68 14.65 0.79
N PHE A 258 -38.59 14.97 -0.14
CA PHE A 258 -39.52 16.07 -0.05
C PHE A 258 -40.84 15.69 -0.74
N ASN A 259 -41.93 15.61 0.03
CA ASN A 259 -43.27 15.32 -0.45
C ASN A 259 -43.35 14.06 -1.35
N ARG A 260 -43.14 12.89 -0.74
CA ARG A 260 -43.13 11.58 -1.40
C ARG A 260 -44.00 10.56 -0.67
N VAL A 261 -45.17 10.98 -0.19
CA VAL A 261 -46.07 10.11 0.61
C VAL A 261 -46.43 8.80 -0.11
N LYS A 262 -46.50 8.82 -1.45
CA LYS A 262 -46.85 7.65 -2.27
C LYS A 262 -45.75 6.61 -2.41
N THR A 263 -44.49 6.99 -2.28
CA THR A 263 -43.34 6.14 -2.67
C THR A 263 -42.36 5.88 -1.55
N ILE A 264 -42.28 6.79 -0.56
CA ILE A 264 -41.27 6.74 0.50
C ILE A 264 -41.34 5.46 1.33
N LYS A 265 -42.56 4.95 1.54
CA LYS A 265 -42.79 3.69 2.26
C LYS A 265 -42.06 2.53 1.57
N ASP A 266 -42.17 2.42 0.26
CA ASP A 266 -41.55 1.34 -0.50
C ASP A 266 -40.02 1.47 -0.51
N ALA A 267 -39.52 2.69 -0.72
CA ALA A 267 -38.09 2.99 -0.72
C ALA A 267 -37.44 2.58 0.62
N VAL A 268 -37.98 3.08 1.74
CA VAL A 268 -37.51 2.74 3.10
C VAL A 268 -37.65 1.25 3.38
N THR A 269 -38.74 0.60 2.97
CA THR A 269 -38.90 -0.84 3.14
C THR A 269 -37.82 -1.63 2.36
N SER A 270 -37.50 -1.21 1.13
CA SER A 270 -36.47 -1.87 0.33
C SER A 270 -35.08 -1.76 0.96
N ALA A 271 -34.74 -0.60 1.53
CA ALA A 271 -33.51 -0.38 2.30
C ALA A 271 -33.52 -1.18 3.63
N LEU A 272 -34.65 -1.16 4.32
CA LEU A 272 -35.04 -1.97 5.49
C LEU A 272 -34.68 -3.45 5.38
N SER A 273 -34.91 -3.99 4.19
CA SER A 273 -34.89 -5.41 3.88
C SER A 273 -33.52 -5.97 3.48
N GLN A 274 -32.49 -5.11 3.40
CA GLN A 274 -31.16 -5.53 2.97
C GLN A 274 -30.54 -6.53 3.96
N ARG A 275 -29.88 -7.55 3.43
CA ARG A 275 -29.20 -8.63 4.17
C ARG A 275 -27.70 -8.47 3.99
N THR A 276 -27.01 -8.20 5.08
CA THR A 276 -25.58 -7.90 5.07
C THR A 276 -24.84 -8.68 6.16
N SER A 277 -23.55 -8.94 5.95
CA SER A 277 -22.63 -9.48 6.96
C SER A 277 -22.17 -8.42 7.98
N PHE A 278 -22.39 -7.14 7.68
CA PHE A 278 -22.03 -5.99 8.48
C PHE A 278 -23.27 -5.23 8.99
N LYS A 279 -23.08 -4.39 10.02
CA LYS A 279 -24.13 -3.50 10.53
C LYS A 279 -24.36 -2.33 9.57
N TYR A 280 -25.62 -1.95 9.34
CA TYR A 280 -26.01 -0.78 8.57
C TYR A 280 -27.20 -0.05 9.18
N ASN A 281 -27.43 1.18 8.74
CA ASN A 281 -28.65 1.94 9.04
C ASN A 281 -29.20 2.63 7.78
N VAL A 282 -30.36 3.27 7.92
CA VAL A 282 -31.00 4.06 6.86
C VAL A 282 -31.21 5.46 7.40
N ILE A 283 -30.65 6.47 6.73
CA ILE A 283 -30.77 7.88 7.11
C ILE A 283 -31.69 8.55 6.09
N VAL A 284 -32.85 9.01 6.58
CA VAL A 284 -33.80 9.77 5.77
C VAL A 284 -33.75 11.22 6.19
N VAL A 285 -33.38 12.10 5.25
CA VAL A 285 -33.39 13.55 5.46
C VAL A 285 -34.65 14.12 4.85
N ASP A 286 -35.63 14.38 5.71
CA ASP A 286 -36.93 14.93 5.36
C ASP A 286 -36.87 16.45 5.33
N ASN A 287 -36.87 16.99 4.12
CA ASN A 287 -36.72 18.42 3.87
C ASN A 287 -38.04 19.18 4.03
N HIS A 288 -38.67 19.03 5.21
CA HIS A 288 -39.94 19.67 5.59
C HIS A 288 -41.15 19.25 4.76
N SER A 289 -41.35 17.94 4.58
CA SER A 289 -42.52 17.43 3.86
C SER A 289 -43.84 17.79 4.55
N THR A 290 -44.88 18.08 3.75
CA THR A 290 -46.20 18.51 4.21
C THR A 290 -47.34 17.58 3.73
N ASP A 291 -47.02 16.57 2.93
CA ASP A 291 -47.99 15.67 2.29
C ASP A 291 -48.30 14.39 3.10
N GLY A 292 -47.77 14.28 4.31
CA GLY A 292 -47.86 13.08 5.16
C GLY A 292 -46.61 12.18 5.16
N THR A 293 -45.61 12.47 4.32
CA THR A 293 -44.31 11.74 4.32
C THR A 293 -43.69 11.69 5.72
N THR A 294 -43.62 12.81 6.43
CA THR A 294 -43.03 12.90 7.78
C THR A 294 -43.69 11.94 8.77
N ALA A 295 -45.03 11.84 8.73
CA ALA A 295 -45.76 10.95 9.63
C ALA A 295 -45.45 9.48 9.39
N ILE A 296 -45.31 9.08 8.12
CA ILE A 296 -44.90 7.71 7.74
C ILE A 296 -43.49 7.41 8.28
N LEU A 297 -42.55 8.33 8.08
CA LEU A 297 -41.17 8.16 8.53
C LEU A 297 -41.04 8.09 10.05
N SER A 298 -41.76 8.95 10.77
CA SER A 298 -41.80 8.93 12.23
C SER A 298 -42.38 7.62 12.77
N GLN A 299 -43.37 7.04 12.09
CA GLN A 299 -43.89 5.71 12.45
C GLN A 299 -42.81 4.63 12.27
N PHE A 300 -42.15 4.57 11.11
CA PHE A 300 -41.09 3.58 10.88
C PHE A 300 -39.91 3.72 11.85
N ALA A 301 -39.51 4.94 12.21
CA ALA A 301 -38.38 5.17 13.11
C ALA A 301 -38.67 4.70 14.55
N ASN A 302 -39.94 4.69 14.95
CA ASN A 302 -40.36 4.09 16.22
C ASN A 302 -40.39 2.55 16.15
N ASP A 303 -40.69 1.99 14.99
CA ASP A 303 -40.81 0.54 14.78
C ASP A 303 -39.45 -0.16 14.52
N ASP A 304 -38.49 0.51 13.86
CA ASP A 304 -37.15 -0.01 13.57
C ASP A 304 -36.07 1.03 13.88
N SER A 305 -35.24 0.73 14.89
CA SER A 305 -34.17 1.62 15.36
C SER A 305 -33.05 1.86 14.33
N ARG A 306 -33.03 1.12 13.21
CA ARG A 306 -32.08 1.36 12.11
C ARG A 306 -32.49 2.54 11.24
N LEU A 307 -33.74 3.02 11.33
CA LEU A 307 -34.16 4.21 10.61
C LEU A 307 -33.87 5.48 11.41
N ILE A 308 -32.99 6.33 10.88
CA ILE A 308 -32.66 7.64 11.43
C ILE A 308 -33.41 8.70 10.61
N HIS A 309 -34.47 9.28 11.19
CA HIS A 309 -35.26 10.34 10.58
C HIS A 309 -34.71 11.71 11.01
N LEU A 310 -34.17 12.46 10.05
CA LEU A 310 -33.60 13.78 10.28
C LEU A 310 -34.44 14.86 9.58
N ILE A 311 -34.76 15.93 10.30
CA ILE A 311 -35.40 17.13 9.74
C ILE A 311 -34.39 18.29 9.89
N PRO A 312 -33.93 18.91 8.79
CA PRO A 312 -33.01 20.04 8.86
C PRO A 312 -33.61 21.21 9.63
N SER A 313 -32.81 21.93 10.41
CA SER A 313 -33.25 23.18 11.05
C SER A 313 -33.39 24.37 10.09
N ARG A 314 -32.86 24.22 8.86
CA ARG A 314 -32.83 25.23 7.79
C ARG A 314 -33.73 24.81 6.61
N TYR A 315 -34.09 25.77 5.76
CA TYR A 315 -35.11 25.61 4.69
C TYR A 315 -34.57 25.78 3.26
N ASP A 316 -33.25 25.95 3.11
CA ASP A 316 -32.58 26.29 1.85
C ASP A 316 -31.75 25.12 1.29
N LEU A 317 -32.06 23.89 1.69
CA LEU A 317 -31.36 22.70 1.21
C LEU A 317 -32.02 22.17 -0.08
N GLY A 318 -31.21 21.97 -1.11
CA GLY A 318 -31.50 21.05 -2.21
C GLY A 318 -31.08 19.61 -1.84
N ILE A 319 -31.17 18.69 -2.81
CA ILE A 319 -30.78 17.28 -2.63
C ILE A 319 -29.36 17.14 -2.10
N GLY A 320 -28.38 17.85 -2.68
CA GLY A 320 -27.00 17.82 -2.21
C GLY A 320 -26.81 18.38 -0.80
N GLY A 321 -27.62 19.37 -0.40
CA GLY A 321 -27.66 19.88 0.97
C GLY A 321 -28.15 18.83 1.98
N CYS A 322 -29.17 18.07 1.62
CA CYS A 322 -29.67 16.95 2.42
C CYS A 322 -28.61 15.84 2.55
N TRP A 323 -27.91 15.49 1.46
CA TRP A 323 -26.78 14.57 1.50
C TRP A 323 -25.69 15.03 2.47
N ASN A 324 -25.28 16.30 2.40
CA ASN A 324 -24.29 16.84 3.32
C ASN A 324 -24.72 16.72 4.78
N MET A 325 -26.00 16.99 5.10
CA MET A 325 -26.52 16.79 6.45
C MET A 325 -26.42 15.33 6.90
N ALA A 326 -26.82 14.39 6.05
CA ALA A 326 -26.76 12.97 6.36
C ALA A 326 -25.32 12.51 6.62
N VAL A 327 -24.39 12.85 5.72
CA VAL A 327 -22.98 12.42 5.78
C VAL A 327 -22.23 13.03 6.96
N GLN A 328 -22.59 14.25 7.37
CA GLN A 328 -22.00 14.93 8.53
C GLN A 328 -22.51 14.37 9.87
N SER A 329 -23.66 13.69 9.88
CA SER A 329 -24.21 13.01 11.05
C SER A 329 -23.23 11.99 11.64
N THR A 330 -23.22 11.87 12.97
CA THR A 330 -22.49 10.81 13.68
C THR A 330 -23.04 9.42 13.38
N HIS A 331 -24.29 9.33 12.91
CA HIS A 331 -24.91 8.06 12.50
C HIS A 331 -24.45 7.56 11.13
N CYS A 332 -23.81 8.40 10.30
CA CYS A 332 -23.39 7.99 8.97
C CYS A 332 -22.22 7.01 9.06
N GLY A 333 -22.36 5.85 8.44
CA GLY A 333 -21.37 4.78 8.37
C GLY A 333 -20.19 5.08 7.46
N ARG A 334 -19.29 4.10 7.37
CA ARG A 334 -18.07 4.17 6.55
C ARG A 334 -18.37 4.42 5.07
N PHE A 335 -19.43 3.79 4.57
CA PHE A 335 -19.92 3.99 3.21
C PHE A 335 -21.32 4.62 3.19
N ALA A 336 -21.48 5.69 2.43
CA ALA A 336 -22.75 6.36 2.21
C ALA A 336 -23.33 5.92 0.87
N VAL A 337 -24.51 5.30 0.86
CA VAL A 337 -25.09 4.63 -0.32
C VAL A 337 -26.40 5.29 -0.72
N GLN A 338 -26.55 5.65 -1.99
CA GLN A 338 -27.75 6.31 -2.50
C GLN A 338 -28.97 5.38 -2.53
N LEU A 339 -30.12 5.91 -2.10
CA LEU A 339 -31.43 5.50 -2.57
C LEU A 339 -32.33 6.73 -2.69
N ASP A 340 -32.85 6.99 -3.88
CA ASP A 340 -33.80 8.07 -4.10
C ASP A 340 -35.16 7.69 -3.49
N SER A 341 -35.85 8.68 -2.92
CA SER A 341 -37.09 8.52 -2.14
C SER A 341 -38.28 7.88 -2.88
N ASP A 342 -38.10 7.64 -4.16
CA ASP A 342 -39.11 7.17 -5.07
C ASP A 342 -38.66 6.02 -5.98
N ASP A 343 -37.47 5.49 -5.72
CA ASP A 343 -36.89 4.30 -6.34
C ASP A 343 -36.76 3.13 -5.34
N LEU A 344 -36.26 1.98 -5.82
CA LEU A 344 -36.09 0.77 -5.01
C LEU A 344 -34.74 0.09 -5.31
N TYR A 345 -34.21 -0.62 -4.32
CA TYR A 345 -33.18 -1.62 -4.60
C TYR A 345 -33.78 -2.86 -5.29
N SER A 346 -33.05 -3.40 -6.27
CA SER A 346 -33.51 -4.55 -7.06
C SER A 346 -33.52 -5.87 -6.28
N SER A 347 -32.73 -5.96 -5.20
CA SER A 347 -32.52 -7.19 -4.43
C SER A 347 -32.22 -6.90 -2.95
N PRO A 348 -32.54 -7.82 -2.02
CA PRO A 348 -32.06 -7.77 -0.64
C PRO A 348 -30.54 -7.84 -0.47
N MET A 349 -29.79 -8.16 -1.52
CA MET A 349 -28.32 -8.25 -1.49
C MET A 349 -27.62 -7.00 -2.03
N THR A 350 -28.36 -6.00 -2.54
CA THR A 350 -27.80 -4.81 -3.20
C THR A 350 -26.75 -4.11 -2.33
N LEU A 351 -27.06 -3.87 -1.06
CA LEU A 351 -26.15 -3.17 -0.15
C LEU A 351 -24.87 -3.98 0.13
N GLN A 352 -25.00 -5.30 0.29
CA GLN A 352 -23.85 -6.20 0.43
C GLN A 352 -22.94 -6.10 -0.80
N THR A 353 -23.51 -6.20 -2.00
CA THR A 353 -22.75 -6.14 -3.26
C THR A 353 -22.01 -4.82 -3.43
N ILE A 354 -22.62 -3.70 -3.03
CA ILE A 354 -21.98 -2.37 -3.09
C ILE A 354 -20.78 -2.29 -2.14
N VAL A 355 -20.94 -2.72 -0.90
CA VAL A 355 -19.84 -2.68 0.09
C VAL A 355 -18.72 -3.65 -0.27
N ASP A 356 -19.05 -4.85 -0.75
CA ASP A 356 -18.04 -5.80 -1.26
C ASP A 356 -17.23 -5.19 -2.42
N ALA A 357 -17.87 -4.41 -3.29
CA ALA A 357 -17.18 -3.74 -4.38
C ALA A 357 -16.22 -2.65 -3.90
N PHE A 358 -16.53 -1.91 -2.83
CA PHE A 358 -15.58 -0.97 -2.22
C PHE A 358 -14.28 -1.67 -1.83
N TYR A 359 -14.40 -2.77 -1.09
CA TYR A 359 -13.25 -3.53 -0.60
C TYR A 359 -12.50 -4.23 -1.73
N LYS A 360 -13.21 -4.93 -2.64
CA LYS A 360 -12.61 -5.68 -3.74
C LYS A 360 -11.90 -4.78 -4.75
N GLN A 361 -12.51 -3.64 -5.08
CA GLN A 361 -11.99 -2.74 -6.12
C GLN A 361 -11.10 -1.61 -5.54
N ARG A 362 -11.01 -1.49 -4.21
CA ARG A 362 -10.31 -0.41 -3.49
C ARG A 362 -10.69 0.99 -4.01
N ALA A 363 -11.99 1.21 -4.17
CA ALA A 363 -12.53 2.42 -4.80
C ALA A 363 -12.95 3.48 -3.78
N ALA A 364 -12.84 4.77 -4.13
CA ALA A 364 -13.35 5.85 -3.28
C ALA A 364 -14.86 6.11 -3.48
N MET A 365 -15.37 5.69 -4.63
CA MET A 365 -16.78 5.75 -5.02
C MET A 365 -17.12 4.48 -5.78
N VAL A 366 -18.34 3.95 -5.60
CA VAL A 366 -18.85 2.80 -6.37
C VAL A 366 -20.12 3.24 -7.08
N VAL A 367 -20.25 2.84 -8.35
CA VAL A 367 -21.43 3.13 -9.16
C VAL A 367 -21.97 1.85 -9.78
N GLY A 368 -23.26 1.62 -9.59
CA GLY A 368 -23.96 0.46 -10.14
C GLY A 368 -24.71 0.69 -11.44
N SER A 369 -25.42 -0.35 -11.86
CA SER A 369 -26.40 -0.34 -12.95
C SER A 369 -27.83 -0.33 -12.43
N TYR A 370 -28.73 0.27 -13.21
CA TYR A 370 -30.14 0.37 -12.89
C TYR A 370 -31.03 0.00 -14.06
N ARG A 371 -32.24 -0.49 -13.78
CA ARG A 371 -33.26 -0.76 -14.79
C ARG A 371 -34.38 0.27 -14.69
N MET A 372 -34.82 0.78 -15.85
CA MET A 372 -35.97 1.66 -15.93
C MET A 372 -37.26 0.83 -15.82
N CYS A 373 -38.17 1.21 -14.93
CA CYS A 373 -39.45 0.54 -14.78
C CYS A 373 -40.62 1.50 -14.49
N ASP A 374 -41.84 1.04 -14.73
CA ASP A 374 -43.05 1.74 -14.29
C ASP A 374 -43.35 1.51 -12.80
N PHE A 375 -44.48 2.04 -12.30
CA PHE A 375 -44.87 1.90 -10.90
C PHE A 375 -45.17 0.45 -10.51
N GLU A 376 -45.60 -0.37 -11.47
CA GLU A 376 -45.86 -1.81 -11.34
C GLU A 376 -44.60 -2.68 -11.57
N LEU A 377 -43.43 -2.06 -11.73
CA LEU A 377 -42.11 -2.68 -11.94
C LEU A 377 -41.91 -3.37 -13.30
N ASN A 378 -42.77 -3.10 -14.28
CA ASN A 378 -42.57 -3.52 -15.66
C ASN A 378 -41.42 -2.72 -16.30
N THR A 379 -40.55 -3.40 -17.05
CA THR A 379 -39.40 -2.76 -17.71
C THR A 379 -39.83 -1.77 -18.77
N LEU A 380 -39.27 -0.56 -18.72
CA LEU A 380 -39.40 0.45 -19.77
C LEU A 380 -38.15 0.46 -20.66
N PRO A 381 -38.27 0.78 -21.97
CA PRO A 381 -37.11 1.01 -22.83
C PRO A 381 -36.17 2.10 -22.28
N PRO A 382 -34.83 1.99 -22.41
CA PRO A 382 -34.06 0.96 -23.11
C PRO A 382 -33.80 -0.33 -22.28
N GLY A 383 -34.35 -0.45 -21.07
CA GLY A 383 -34.13 -1.59 -20.16
C GLY A 383 -33.06 -1.32 -19.11
N LEU A 384 -32.02 -2.17 -19.07
CA LEU A 384 -30.88 -2.04 -18.16
C LEU A 384 -29.92 -0.95 -18.67
N ILE A 385 -29.54 -0.03 -17.81
CA ILE A 385 -28.56 1.01 -18.06
C ILE A 385 -27.32 0.70 -17.20
N ASP A 386 -26.26 0.21 -17.84
CA ASP A 386 -25.07 -0.32 -17.17
C ASP A 386 -23.82 0.56 -17.30
N HIS A 387 -23.90 1.62 -18.11
CA HIS A 387 -22.83 2.58 -18.37
C HIS A 387 -21.47 1.93 -18.72
N LYS A 388 -21.49 0.97 -19.66
CA LYS A 388 -20.30 0.29 -20.18
C LYS A 388 -19.26 1.20 -20.85
N GLU A 389 -19.61 2.45 -21.11
CA GLU A 389 -18.68 3.49 -21.55
C GLU A 389 -17.66 3.90 -20.49
N TRP A 390 -17.85 3.51 -19.23
CA TRP A 390 -16.81 3.63 -18.20
C TRP A 390 -15.83 2.45 -18.26
N THR A 391 -14.57 2.74 -18.58
CA THR A 391 -13.45 1.78 -18.57
C THR A 391 -12.45 2.12 -17.45
N ASP A 392 -11.65 1.15 -17.02
CA ASP A 392 -10.60 1.39 -16.01
C ASP A 392 -9.49 2.31 -16.55
N GLU A 393 -9.27 2.28 -17.87
CA GLU A 393 -8.21 3.04 -18.54
C GLU A 393 -8.63 4.49 -18.84
N ASN A 394 -9.90 4.75 -19.18
CA ASN A 394 -10.31 6.06 -19.70
C ASN A 394 -11.65 6.59 -19.16
N GLY A 395 -12.30 5.86 -18.25
CA GLY A 395 -13.53 6.28 -17.55
C GLY A 395 -13.55 7.75 -17.09
N PRO A 396 -12.57 8.27 -16.33
CA PRO A 396 -12.57 9.67 -15.85
C PRO A 396 -12.52 10.71 -16.97
N ASN A 397 -11.93 10.37 -18.11
CA ASN A 397 -11.82 11.28 -19.26
C ASN A 397 -13.10 11.26 -20.08
N ASN A 398 -13.65 10.07 -20.33
CA ASN A 398 -14.95 9.91 -20.99
C ASN A 398 -16.10 10.49 -20.16
N ALA A 399 -15.97 10.50 -18.83
CA ALA A 399 -16.94 11.11 -17.91
C ALA A 399 -17.24 12.58 -18.23
N LEU A 400 -16.25 13.35 -18.73
CA LEU A 400 -16.45 14.75 -19.13
C LEU A 400 -17.28 14.90 -20.41
N ARG A 401 -17.38 13.85 -21.23
CA ARG A 401 -18.18 13.84 -22.46
C ARG A 401 -19.63 13.44 -22.18
N ILE A 402 -19.86 12.45 -21.34
CA ILE A 402 -21.19 11.87 -21.13
C ILE A 402 -22.00 12.58 -20.04
N ASN A 403 -23.32 12.35 -20.01
CA ASN A 403 -24.27 13.08 -19.15
C ASN A 403 -24.63 12.40 -17.81
N GLY A 404 -24.10 11.21 -17.53
CA GLY A 404 -24.34 10.48 -16.29
C GLY A 404 -23.33 9.38 -16.06
N LEU A 405 -23.23 8.91 -14.82
CA LEU A 405 -22.29 7.86 -14.42
C LEU A 405 -22.98 6.54 -14.06
N GLY A 406 -24.28 6.53 -13.77
CA GLY A 406 -25.03 5.35 -13.32
C GLY A 406 -25.56 5.47 -11.90
N ALA A 407 -26.31 4.46 -11.46
CA ALA A 407 -26.99 4.42 -10.16
C ALA A 407 -27.09 2.97 -9.65
N PRO A 408 -27.06 2.72 -8.33
CA PRO A 408 -26.90 3.73 -7.28
C PRO A 408 -25.43 4.18 -7.19
N ARG A 409 -25.21 5.38 -6.65
CA ARG A 409 -23.87 5.86 -6.30
C ARG A 409 -23.64 5.63 -4.82
N ALA A 410 -22.44 5.22 -4.49
CA ALA A 410 -22.00 5.08 -3.12
C ALA A 410 -20.62 5.71 -2.95
N PHE A 411 -20.33 6.21 -1.75
CA PHE A 411 -19.14 6.99 -1.48
C PHE A 411 -18.46 6.55 -0.18
N PHE A 412 -17.13 6.60 -0.16
CA PHE A 412 -16.39 6.54 1.08
C PHE A 412 -16.58 7.84 1.88
N THR A 413 -17.21 7.72 3.05
CA THR A 413 -17.72 8.85 3.84
C THR A 413 -16.68 9.91 4.18
N PRO A 414 -15.45 9.58 4.62
CA PRO A 414 -14.44 10.61 4.92
C PRO A 414 -14.03 11.48 3.74
N LEU A 415 -13.82 10.88 2.55
CA LEU A 415 -13.53 11.65 1.33
C LEU A 415 -14.75 12.48 0.93
N LEU A 416 -15.95 11.92 1.08
CA LEU A 416 -17.18 12.66 0.80
C LEU A 416 -17.36 13.88 1.71
N ARG A 417 -17.02 13.77 3.00
CA ARG A 417 -17.05 14.88 3.96
C ARG A 417 -16.09 16.01 3.58
N GLN A 418 -14.97 15.67 2.96
CA GLN A 418 -13.95 16.63 2.53
C GLN A 418 -14.42 17.45 1.32
N VAL A 419 -15.00 16.78 0.31
CA VAL A 419 -15.46 17.45 -0.92
C VAL A 419 -16.79 18.16 -0.70
N GLY A 420 -17.76 17.44 -0.11
CA GLY A 420 -19.14 17.89 0.04
C GLY A 420 -19.92 17.92 -1.27
N PHE A 421 -21.21 17.61 -1.22
CA PHE A 421 -22.11 17.80 -2.35
C PHE A 421 -22.36 19.28 -2.62
N PRO A 422 -22.43 19.73 -3.89
CA PRO A 422 -23.01 21.03 -4.22
C PRO A 422 -24.47 21.09 -3.73
N ASN A 423 -24.88 22.17 -3.07
CA ASN A 423 -26.26 22.35 -2.61
C ASN A 423 -27.21 22.70 -3.77
N THR A 424 -27.46 21.73 -4.64
CA THR A 424 -28.38 21.77 -5.78
C THR A 424 -29.23 20.50 -5.78
N SER A 425 -30.18 20.42 -6.71
CA SER A 425 -31.04 19.23 -6.92
C SER A 425 -30.89 18.64 -8.32
N TYR A 426 -29.82 19.00 -9.03
CA TYR A 426 -29.46 18.43 -10.31
C TYR A 426 -27.94 18.50 -10.53
N GLY A 427 -27.31 17.36 -10.81
CA GLY A 427 -25.89 17.25 -11.14
C GLY A 427 -24.93 17.23 -9.95
N GLU A 428 -25.43 17.26 -8.72
CA GLU A 428 -24.64 17.21 -7.49
C GLU A 428 -23.80 15.92 -7.37
N ASP A 429 -24.35 14.80 -7.81
CA ASP A 429 -23.72 13.48 -7.87
C ASP A 429 -22.64 13.41 -8.96
N TYR A 430 -22.93 13.99 -10.13
CA TYR A 430 -22.02 14.07 -11.26
C TYR A 430 -20.79 14.93 -10.91
N ALA A 431 -20.98 16.03 -10.17
CA ALA A 431 -19.88 16.84 -9.66
C ALA A 431 -18.90 16.02 -8.81
N LEU A 432 -19.42 15.15 -7.94
CA LEU A 432 -18.58 14.28 -7.11
C LEU A 432 -17.91 13.19 -7.92
N GLY A 433 -18.62 12.56 -8.86
CA GLY A 433 -18.01 11.56 -9.73
C GLY A 433 -16.83 12.12 -10.52
N LEU A 434 -16.96 13.33 -11.09
CA LEU A 434 -15.85 14.03 -11.72
C LEU A 434 -14.69 14.25 -10.73
N SER A 435 -14.98 14.84 -9.56
CA SER A 435 -13.96 15.17 -8.57
C SER A 435 -13.22 13.94 -8.02
N PHE A 436 -13.91 12.84 -7.75
CA PHE A 436 -13.28 11.62 -7.23
C PHE A 436 -12.41 10.98 -8.31
N SER A 437 -12.93 10.93 -9.55
CA SER A 437 -12.30 10.23 -10.66
C SER A 437 -10.93 10.78 -11.10
N ARG A 438 -10.58 12.02 -10.73
CA ARG A 438 -9.25 12.58 -11.06
C ARG A 438 -8.12 12.05 -10.18
N ARG A 439 -8.42 11.46 -9.02
CA ARG A 439 -7.41 11.02 -8.04
C ARG A 439 -7.62 9.61 -7.51
N TYR A 440 -8.86 9.15 -7.46
CA TYR A 440 -9.22 7.86 -6.91
C TYR A 440 -10.01 7.03 -7.92
N ARG A 441 -9.85 5.71 -7.81
CA ARG A 441 -10.65 4.78 -8.60
C ARG A 441 -12.14 4.90 -8.25
N ILE A 442 -12.98 4.93 -9.29
CA ILE A 442 -14.41 4.69 -9.18
C ILE A 442 -14.68 3.24 -9.56
N GLY A 443 -15.25 2.47 -8.63
CA GLY A 443 -15.62 1.08 -8.84
C GLY A 443 -16.94 0.93 -9.60
N ARG A 444 -17.08 -0.14 -10.36
CA ARG A 444 -18.24 -0.43 -11.22
C ARG A 444 -18.91 -1.74 -10.84
N ILE A 445 -20.24 -1.75 -10.86
CA ILE A 445 -21.05 -2.98 -10.77
C ILE A 445 -22.03 -2.98 -11.93
N PHE A 446 -21.82 -3.87 -12.90
CA PHE A 446 -22.57 -3.87 -14.15
C PHE A 446 -23.91 -4.62 -14.08
N THR A 447 -24.17 -5.37 -13.00
CA THR A 447 -25.44 -6.05 -12.74
C THR A 447 -26.49 -5.11 -12.17
N GLU A 448 -27.78 -5.40 -12.40
CA GLU A 448 -28.90 -4.60 -11.88
C GLU A 448 -28.90 -4.54 -10.35
N LEU A 449 -28.72 -3.34 -9.79
CA LEU A 449 -28.78 -3.08 -8.35
C LEU A 449 -30.00 -2.24 -7.95
N TYR A 450 -30.61 -1.55 -8.91
CA TYR A 450 -31.48 -0.42 -8.64
C TYR A 450 -32.61 -0.34 -9.67
N LEU A 451 -33.82 -0.03 -9.20
CA LEU A 451 -35.03 0.08 -9.99
C LEU A 451 -35.45 1.54 -10.03
N CYS A 452 -35.18 2.19 -11.17
CA CYS A 452 -35.54 3.58 -11.40
C CYS A 452 -36.99 3.63 -11.89
N ARG A 453 -37.90 4.07 -11.01
CA ARG A 453 -39.35 4.05 -11.27
C ARG A 453 -39.80 5.34 -11.99
N ARG A 454 -40.65 5.19 -13.00
CA ARG A 454 -41.28 6.31 -13.74
C ARG A 454 -42.81 6.20 -13.63
N TRP A 455 -43.47 7.29 -13.24
CA TRP A 455 -44.95 7.37 -13.19
C TRP A 455 -45.44 8.80 -13.44
N GLY A 456 -46.74 8.96 -13.67
CA GLY A 456 -47.38 10.26 -13.87
C GLY A 456 -47.20 11.18 -12.66
N GLY A 457 -46.45 12.27 -12.85
CA GLY A 457 -46.06 13.21 -11.80
C GLY A 457 -44.59 13.11 -11.36
N ASN A 458 -43.80 12.16 -11.90
CA ASN A 458 -42.34 12.15 -11.78
C ASN A 458 -41.72 13.09 -12.85
N SER A 459 -40.72 13.90 -12.46
CA SER A 459 -40.48 15.24 -13.04
C SER A 459 -39.69 15.36 -14.35
N ASP A 460 -39.35 14.28 -15.08
CA ASP A 460 -38.37 14.39 -16.19
C ASP A 460 -38.82 13.90 -17.58
N ALA A 461 -40.06 13.41 -17.75
CA ALA A 461 -40.44 12.79 -19.03
C ALA A 461 -40.70 13.80 -20.18
N ALA A 462 -40.87 15.09 -19.89
CA ALA A 462 -41.13 16.14 -20.89
C ALA A 462 -40.70 17.54 -20.38
N LEU A 463 -39.40 17.73 -20.15
CA LEU A 463 -38.86 19.04 -19.75
C LEU A 463 -38.97 20.05 -20.91
N SER A 464 -39.24 21.32 -20.59
CA SER A 464 -39.14 22.39 -21.60
C SER A 464 -37.69 22.59 -22.06
N VAL A 465 -37.49 23.13 -23.26
CA VAL A 465 -36.16 23.41 -23.82
C VAL A 465 -35.34 24.26 -22.86
N GLU A 466 -35.95 25.25 -22.21
CA GLU A 466 -35.29 26.12 -21.23
C GLU A 466 -34.80 25.34 -20.01
N LYS A 467 -35.58 24.36 -19.53
CA LYS A 467 -35.18 23.55 -18.37
C LYS A 467 -34.06 22.57 -18.73
N VAL A 468 -34.11 21.96 -19.91
CA VAL A 468 -33.01 21.14 -20.45
C VAL A 468 -31.74 21.97 -20.60
N ASN A 469 -31.86 23.16 -21.16
CA ASN A 469 -30.76 24.11 -21.33
C ASN A 469 -30.15 24.54 -19.99
N ALA A 470 -30.98 24.87 -18.99
CA ALA A 470 -30.49 25.21 -17.66
C ALA A 470 -29.71 24.05 -17.01
N ASN A 471 -30.20 22.82 -17.17
CA ASN A 471 -29.56 21.61 -16.68
C ASN A 471 -28.22 21.34 -17.39
N ASN A 472 -28.18 21.45 -18.72
CA ASN A 472 -26.97 21.25 -19.52
C ASN A 472 -25.92 22.33 -19.25
N LEU A 473 -26.33 23.60 -19.17
CA LEU A 473 -25.45 24.72 -18.85
C LEU A 473 -24.78 24.51 -17.48
N TYR A 474 -25.53 24.03 -16.48
CA TYR A 474 -24.96 23.74 -15.18
C TYR A 474 -23.97 22.56 -15.21
N LYS A 475 -24.30 21.45 -15.87
CA LYS A 475 -23.37 20.31 -16.01
C LYS A 475 -22.09 20.69 -16.77
N ASP A 476 -22.19 21.53 -17.80
CA ASP A 476 -21.01 22.06 -18.48
C ASP A 476 -20.17 22.98 -17.57
N ARG A 477 -20.78 23.70 -16.62
CA ARG A 477 -20.04 24.46 -15.60
C ARG A 477 -19.28 23.50 -14.68
N LEU A 478 -19.89 22.39 -14.28
CA LEU A 478 -19.22 21.35 -13.49
C LEU A 478 -18.00 20.77 -14.25
N ARG A 479 -18.17 20.46 -15.54
CA ARG A 479 -17.07 20.02 -16.41
C ARG A 479 -15.98 21.09 -16.56
N THR A 480 -16.37 22.36 -16.63
CA THR A 480 -15.42 23.49 -16.71
C THR A 480 -14.59 23.59 -15.42
N ILE A 481 -15.24 23.46 -14.27
CA ILE A 481 -14.57 23.45 -12.96
C ILE A 481 -13.59 22.28 -12.89
N GLU A 482 -14.03 21.08 -13.29
CA GLU A 482 -13.19 19.89 -13.29
C GLU A 482 -12.00 20.00 -14.25
N LEU A 483 -12.22 20.50 -15.47
CA LEU A 483 -11.16 20.71 -16.47
C LEU A 483 -10.08 21.66 -15.92
N HIS A 484 -10.47 22.76 -15.29
CA HIS A 484 -9.52 23.66 -14.64
C HIS A 484 -8.80 23.02 -13.45
N ALA A 485 -9.48 22.17 -12.66
CA ALA A 485 -8.86 21.46 -11.54
C ALA A 485 -7.76 20.51 -12.03
N ARG A 486 -8.02 19.75 -13.11
CA ARG A 486 -7.01 18.87 -13.73
C ARG A 486 -5.82 19.64 -14.28
N GLN A 487 -6.05 20.76 -14.95
CA GLN A 487 -4.98 21.64 -15.43
C GLN A 487 -4.11 22.19 -14.30
N GLN A 488 -4.71 22.54 -13.17
CA GLN A 488 -3.96 23.01 -12.00
C GLN A 488 -3.11 21.89 -11.38
N MET A 489 -3.65 20.68 -11.29
CA MET A 489 -2.91 19.49 -10.83
C MET A 489 -1.71 19.18 -11.74
N GLU A 490 -1.91 19.21 -13.06
CA GLU A 490 -0.82 19.02 -14.04
C GLU A 490 0.27 20.11 -13.89
N SER A 491 -0.11 21.33 -13.51
CA SER A 491 0.84 22.41 -13.20
C SER A 491 1.55 22.28 -11.84
N GLY A 492 1.32 21.19 -11.10
CA GLY A 492 1.93 20.92 -9.79
C GLY A 492 1.28 21.64 -8.61
N ARG A 493 0.06 22.17 -8.75
CA ARG A 493 -0.69 22.72 -7.61
C ARG A 493 -1.41 21.61 -6.85
N ASP A 494 -1.43 21.75 -5.52
CA ASP A 494 -2.12 20.81 -4.66
C ASP A 494 -3.64 20.79 -4.91
N ASP A 495 -4.17 19.59 -5.13
CA ASP A 495 -5.61 19.33 -5.21
C ASP A 495 -6.24 19.30 -3.81
N VAL A 496 -7.50 19.69 -3.65
CA VAL A 496 -8.26 19.54 -2.40
C VAL A 496 -8.23 18.09 -1.91
N LEU A 497 -8.27 17.12 -2.83
CA LEU A 497 -8.17 15.69 -2.50
C LEU A 497 -6.74 15.19 -2.20
N SER A 498 -5.73 16.07 -2.23
CA SER A 498 -4.34 15.69 -1.90
C SER A 498 -4.09 15.54 -0.40
N GLU A 499 -5.01 16.03 0.44
CA GLU A 499 -4.89 15.98 1.89
C GLU A 499 -4.74 14.53 2.39
N SER A 500 -3.84 14.32 3.36
CA SER A 500 -3.58 12.99 3.90
C SER A 500 -4.69 12.53 4.84
N ALA A 501 -4.83 11.21 5.01
CA ALA A 501 -5.77 10.59 5.95
C ALA A 501 -5.64 11.14 7.38
N VAL A 502 -4.40 11.40 7.82
CA VAL A 502 -4.11 12.00 9.14
C VAL A 502 -4.67 13.42 9.26
N MET A 503 -4.58 14.22 8.20
CA MET A 503 -5.10 15.58 8.21
C MET A 503 -6.64 15.60 8.11
N ARG A 504 -7.26 14.71 7.31
CA ARG A 504 -8.72 14.53 7.33
C ARG A 504 -9.23 14.15 8.73
N PHE A 505 -8.56 13.21 9.40
CA PHE A 505 -8.87 12.83 10.77
C PHE A 505 -8.79 14.03 11.73
N PHE A 506 -7.73 14.83 11.62
CA PHE A 506 -7.56 16.05 12.42
C PHE A 506 -8.69 17.06 12.21
N GLN A 507 -9.01 17.39 10.94
CA GLN A 507 -10.10 18.31 10.63
C GLN A 507 -11.45 17.79 11.13
N ARG A 508 -11.72 16.49 10.96
CA ARG A 508 -12.95 15.88 11.46
C ARG A 508 -13.06 15.98 12.97
N GLN A 509 -11.98 15.74 13.71
CA GLN A 509 -11.97 15.90 15.15
C GLN A 509 -12.34 17.34 15.58
N LEU A 510 -11.79 18.35 14.90
CA LEU A 510 -12.15 19.74 15.17
C LEU A 510 -13.61 20.04 14.82
N GLN A 511 -14.18 19.37 13.82
CA GLN A 511 -15.61 19.52 13.47
C GLN A 511 -16.58 18.92 14.50
N VAL A 512 -16.17 17.88 15.24
CA VAL A 512 -17.06 17.22 16.21
C VAL A 512 -16.80 17.63 17.67
N TRP A 513 -15.68 18.30 17.96
CA TRP A 513 -15.30 18.69 19.32
C TRP A 513 -15.07 20.21 19.44
N ASP A 514 -16.13 20.95 19.74
CA ASP A 514 -16.14 22.42 19.74
C ASP A 514 -15.13 23.04 20.71
N ASP A 515 -14.99 22.49 21.92
CA ASP A 515 -14.01 22.99 22.92
C ASP A 515 -12.57 22.93 22.39
N VAL A 516 -12.20 21.82 21.74
CA VAL A 516 -10.87 21.66 21.16
C VAL A 516 -10.71 22.57 19.94
N ARG A 517 -11.74 22.69 19.09
CA ARG A 517 -11.73 23.68 17.98
C ARG A 517 -11.45 25.09 18.49
N GLN A 518 -12.11 25.50 19.58
CA GLN A 518 -11.90 26.82 20.15
C GLN A 518 -10.46 27.00 20.65
N ARG A 519 -9.86 26.00 21.32
CA ARG A 519 -8.46 26.06 21.75
C ARG A 519 -7.46 26.17 20.59
N TYR A 520 -7.73 25.51 19.46
CA TYR A 520 -6.92 25.68 18.24
C TYR A 520 -7.10 27.06 17.60
N ARG A 521 -8.30 27.67 17.69
CA ARG A 521 -8.51 29.07 17.28
C ARG A 521 -7.76 30.04 18.19
N ASP A 522 -7.86 29.86 19.51
CA ASP A 522 -7.16 30.69 20.48
C ASP A 522 -5.63 30.60 20.30
N LEU A 523 -5.12 29.42 19.89
CA LEU A 523 -3.71 29.24 19.54
C LEU A 523 -3.25 30.17 18.41
N GLN A 524 -4.12 30.56 17.46
CA GLN A 524 -3.74 31.49 16.38
C GLN A 524 -3.50 32.93 16.88
N HIS A 525 -3.92 33.23 18.11
CA HIS A 525 -3.82 34.54 18.73
C HIS A 525 -2.77 34.61 19.85
N VAL A 526 -2.01 33.53 20.09
CA VAL A 526 -0.94 33.54 21.10
C VAL A 526 0.21 34.44 20.66
N GLU A 527 0.79 35.18 21.61
CA GLU A 527 1.98 35.97 21.35
C GLU A 527 3.22 35.08 21.27
N VAL A 528 4.03 35.30 20.23
CA VAL A 528 5.35 34.70 20.06
C VAL A 528 6.37 35.82 19.89
N ARG A 529 7.54 35.69 20.54
CA ARG A 529 8.67 36.61 20.34
C ARG A 529 9.98 35.86 20.22
N GLU A 530 10.92 36.47 19.53
CA GLU A 530 12.25 35.92 19.30
C GLU A 530 13.23 36.27 20.42
N LEU A 531 14.15 35.35 20.69
CA LEU A 531 15.28 35.49 21.61
C LEU A 531 16.56 35.11 20.83
N PRO A 532 17.25 36.08 20.21
CA PRO A 532 18.49 35.81 19.49
C PRO A 532 19.63 35.47 20.46
N VAL A 533 20.36 34.39 20.19
CA VAL A 533 21.55 33.94 20.95
C VAL A 533 22.65 33.55 19.97
N ASP A 534 23.68 34.39 19.90
CA ASP A 534 24.78 34.29 18.94
C ASP A 534 24.27 34.11 17.49
N THR A 535 24.28 32.87 17.00
CA THR A 535 23.90 32.52 15.62
C THR A 535 22.57 31.75 15.55
N PHE A 536 21.93 31.45 16.69
CA PHE A 536 20.67 30.72 16.79
C PHE A 536 19.58 31.62 17.39
N THR A 537 18.36 31.56 16.87
CA THR A 537 17.23 32.34 17.39
C THR A 537 16.24 31.41 18.05
N MET A 538 16.11 31.49 19.38
CA MET A 538 15.04 30.83 20.12
C MET A 538 13.73 31.60 19.94
N GLN A 539 12.61 30.93 20.21
CA GLN A 539 11.30 31.54 20.27
C GLN A 539 10.68 31.28 21.64
N VAL A 540 9.89 32.23 22.12
CA VAL A 540 9.07 32.07 23.33
C VAL A 540 7.63 32.29 22.92
N GLN A 541 6.75 31.40 23.35
CA GLN A 541 5.31 31.49 23.15
C GLN A 541 4.62 31.71 24.51
N TRP A 542 3.72 32.68 24.58
CA TRP A 542 2.80 32.83 25.70
C TRP A 542 1.52 32.04 25.43
N ASN A 543 1.35 30.91 26.12
CA ASN A 543 0.21 30.02 25.93
C ASN A 543 -0.47 29.68 27.27
N PRO A 544 -1.46 30.48 27.71
CA PRO A 544 -2.09 30.29 29.02
C PRO A 544 -2.84 28.95 29.15
N ALA A 545 -3.29 28.36 28.04
CA ALA A 545 -3.97 27.06 28.04
C ALA A 545 -3.07 25.91 28.55
N ARG A 546 -1.74 26.12 28.59
CA ARG A 546 -0.76 25.11 29.03
C ARG A 546 -0.55 25.08 30.54
N ILE A 547 -1.15 25.99 31.32
CA ILE A 547 -0.93 26.07 32.78
C ILE A 547 -1.26 24.74 33.50
N GLY A 548 -2.34 24.07 33.10
CA GLY A 548 -2.75 22.80 33.69
C GLY A 548 -1.78 21.64 33.42
N SER A 549 -1.08 21.66 32.27
CA SER A 549 -0.11 20.63 31.91
C SER A 549 1.29 20.94 32.48
N THR A 550 1.75 22.19 32.39
CA THR A 550 3.09 22.59 32.85
C THR A 550 3.17 22.67 34.39
N GLY A 551 2.06 23.01 35.06
CA GLY A 551 1.96 23.09 36.52
C GLY A 551 1.63 21.77 37.21
N ALA A 552 1.37 20.68 36.47
CA ALA A 552 0.97 19.41 37.06
C ALA A 552 2.08 18.81 37.94
N LYS A 553 1.68 18.31 39.11
CA LYS A 553 2.52 17.45 39.95
C LYS A 553 2.55 16.05 39.34
N ILE A 554 3.74 15.45 39.28
CA ILE A 554 3.97 14.13 38.67
C ILE A 554 4.63 13.15 39.64
N ASP A 555 4.57 13.43 40.94
CA ASP A 555 4.97 12.46 41.96
C ASP A 555 4.01 11.25 41.98
N ALA A 556 4.51 10.10 42.42
CA ALA A 556 3.78 8.83 42.40
C ALA A 556 2.41 8.89 43.10
N HIS A 557 2.29 9.70 44.17
CA HIS A 557 1.03 9.90 44.89
C HIS A 557 0.02 10.68 44.04
N SER A 558 0.42 11.82 43.46
CA SER A 558 -0.43 12.63 42.58
C SER A 558 -0.86 11.88 41.30
N ILE A 559 -0.01 11.00 40.76
CA ILE A 559 -0.34 10.16 39.60
C ILE A 559 -1.36 9.08 39.98
N ALA A 560 -1.19 8.41 41.13
CA ALA A 560 -2.10 7.36 41.58
C ALA A 560 -3.53 7.88 41.87
N GLU A 561 -3.68 9.15 42.24
CA GLU A 561 -4.99 9.76 42.54
C GLU A 561 -5.74 10.25 41.29
N ARG A 562 -5.08 10.41 40.13
CA ARG A 562 -5.73 10.88 38.90
C ARG A 562 -5.98 9.72 37.92
N PRO A 563 -7.20 9.54 37.38
CA PRO A 563 -7.40 8.65 36.25
C PRO A 563 -6.53 9.07 35.05
N CYS A 564 -5.79 8.12 34.45
CA CYS A 564 -4.94 8.41 33.29
C CYS A 564 -5.80 8.89 32.11
N PHE A 565 -5.58 10.13 31.65
CA PHE A 565 -6.36 10.78 30.58
C PHE A 565 -6.05 10.24 29.18
N LEU A 566 -5.02 9.39 29.03
CA LEU A 566 -4.69 8.72 27.77
C LEU A 566 -5.43 7.39 27.60
N CYS A 567 -5.94 6.80 28.69
CA CYS A 567 -6.70 5.56 28.64
C CYS A 567 -8.10 5.78 28.07
N GLY A 568 -8.53 4.93 27.13
CA GLY A 568 -9.89 4.86 26.53
C GLY A 568 -11.04 5.22 27.44
N LYS A 569 -11.17 4.49 28.55
CA LYS A 569 -12.25 4.65 29.51
C LYS A 569 -12.34 6.02 30.19
N ASN A 570 -11.26 6.81 30.17
CA ASN A 570 -11.17 8.11 30.83
C ASN A 570 -11.17 9.29 29.84
N ARG A 571 -11.20 9.03 28.53
CA ARG A 571 -11.22 10.05 27.48
C ARG A 571 -12.64 10.64 27.31
N PRO A 572 -12.77 11.92 26.91
CA PRO A 572 -14.06 12.49 26.49
C PRO A 572 -14.67 11.69 25.33
N LYS A 573 -16.00 11.61 25.27
CA LYS A 573 -16.71 10.80 24.25
C LYS A 573 -16.53 11.36 22.84
N GLU A 574 -16.34 12.67 22.74
CA GLU A 574 -16.12 13.42 21.51
C GLU A 574 -14.71 13.19 20.94
N GLN A 575 -13.77 12.68 21.75
CA GLN A 575 -12.40 12.42 21.31
C GLN A 575 -12.37 11.17 20.43
N MET A 576 -12.24 11.39 19.14
CA MET A 576 -11.96 10.38 18.14
C MET A 576 -10.56 9.81 18.33
N HIS A 577 -10.40 8.58 17.87
CA HIS A 577 -9.12 7.89 17.83
C HIS A 577 -9.02 7.13 16.51
N ARG A 578 -7.79 6.91 16.06
CA ARG A 578 -7.46 6.05 14.92
C ARG A 578 -6.38 5.07 15.37
N MET A 579 -6.56 3.79 15.09
CA MET A 579 -5.55 2.78 15.39
C MET A 579 -4.35 2.93 14.46
N VAL A 580 -3.15 2.75 15.02
CA VAL A 580 -1.87 2.75 14.29
C VAL A 580 -1.14 1.47 14.66
N ASP A 581 -0.86 0.65 13.63
CA ASP A 581 -0.13 -0.62 13.69
C ASP A 581 -0.61 -1.59 14.81
N GLY A 582 -1.90 -1.49 15.16
CA GLY A 582 -2.58 -2.30 16.19
C GLY A 582 -2.12 -2.06 17.63
N LYS A 583 -1.12 -1.20 17.86
CA LYS A 583 -0.48 -0.99 19.18
C LYS A 583 -0.69 0.41 19.74
N TYR A 584 -0.96 1.39 18.88
CA TYR A 584 -1.08 2.79 19.25
C TYR A 584 -2.41 3.39 18.82
N GLU A 585 -2.79 4.48 19.46
CA GLU A 585 -3.94 5.29 19.07
C GLU A 585 -3.49 6.71 18.70
N LEU A 586 -3.83 7.18 17.51
CA LEU A 586 -3.61 8.57 17.11
C LEU A 586 -4.74 9.45 17.65
N LEU A 587 -4.41 10.44 18.49
CA LEU A 587 -5.36 11.37 19.10
C LEU A 587 -4.96 12.81 18.80
N VAL A 588 -5.94 13.67 18.49
CA VAL A 588 -5.67 15.12 18.46
C VAL A 588 -5.43 15.59 19.89
N ASN A 589 -4.36 16.36 20.09
CA ASN A 589 -4.00 16.89 21.39
C ASN A 589 -4.96 18.05 21.76
N PRO A 590 -5.76 17.94 22.83
CA PRO A 590 -6.72 18.97 23.22
C PRO A 590 -6.07 20.24 23.79
N PHE A 591 -4.75 20.25 24.00
CA PHE A 591 -3.99 21.40 24.50
C PHE A 591 -2.82 21.72 23.55
N PRO A 592 -3.13 22.29 22.37
CA PRO A 592 -2.16 22.41 21.29
C PRO A 592 -1.09 23.47 21.58
N ILE A 593 0.03 23.30 20.89
CA ILE A 593 1.22 24.18 20.96
C ILE A 593 1.56 24.70 19.56
N LEU A 594 1.36 23.83 18.55
CA LEU A 594 1.51 24.13 17.14
C LEU A 594 0.17 23.87 16.40
N PRO A 595 -0.01 24.41 15.18
CA PRO A 595 -1.26 24.36 14.42
C PRO A 595 -1.82 22.94 14.21
N VAL A 596 -0.96 21.94 14.09
CA VAL A 596 -1.31 20.52 14.16
C VAL A 596 -0.54 19.91 15.33
N HIS A 597 -1.24 19.16 16.18
CA HIS A 597 -0.64 18.52 17.34
C HIS A 597 -1.40 17.24 17.70
N PHE A 598 -0.71 16.11 17.68
CA PHE A 598 -1.22 14.81 18.07
C PHE A 598 -0.54 14.27 19.32
N THR A 599 -1.25 13.43 20.05
CA THR A 599 -0.72 12.54 21.09
C THR A 599 -0.97 11.11 20.64
N ILE A 600 0.05 10.26 20.73
CA ILE A 600 0.02 8.89 20.20
C ILE A 600 0.32 7.92 21.34
N PRO A 601 -0.63 7.65 22.26
CA PRO A 601 -0.44 6.70 23.33
C PRO A 601 -0.45 5.25 22.85
N THR A 602 0.22 4.39 23.62
CA THR A 602 0.07 2.93 23.50
C THR A 602 -1.32 2.52 23.94
N GLN A 603 -1.91 1.50 23.30
CA GLN A 603 -3.24 1.00 23.67
C GLN A 603 -3.26 0.46 25.11
N GLN A 604 -2.18 -0.22 25.51
CA GLN A 604 -1.99 -0.70 26.88
C GLN A 604 -1.41 0.40 27.76
N HIS A 605 -1.91 0.50 29.00
CA HIS A 605 -1.36 1.38 30.03
C HIS A 605 -0.04 0.79 30.53
N GLN A 606 1.08 1.36 30.11
CA GLN A 606 2.43 0.92 30.47
C GLN A 606 3.37 2.11 30.66
N PRO A 607 4.44 2.00 31.46
CA PRO A 607 5.36 3.11 31.71
C PRO A 607 6.02 3.67 30.44
N GLN A 608 6.25 4.98 30.40
CA GLN A 608 6.90 5.68 29.29
C GLN A 608 8.34 5.17 29.10
N ARG A 609 8.65 4.59 27.92
CA ARG A 609 9.98 4.12 27.52
C ARG A 609 10.15 4.20 26.02
N ILE A 610 11.26 4.73 25.51
CA ILE A 610 11.44 4.92 24.06
C ILE A 610 11.85 3.65 23.31
N LEU A 611 12.65 2.76 23.92
CA LEU A 611 13.19 1.60 23.18
C LEU A 611 12.14 0.67 22.55
N PRO A 612 10.97 0.43 23.15
CA PRO A 612 9.89 -0.31 22.50
C PRO A 612 9.14 0.49 21.41
N MET A 613 9.28 1.82 21.41
CA MET A 613 8.52 2.74 20.55
C MET A 613 9.35 3.39 19.44
N ILE A 614 10.68 3.26 19.46
CA ILE A 614 11.56 3.97 18.52
C ILE A 614 11.30 3.57 17.06
N GLY A 615 11.12 2.29 16.77
CA GLY A 615 10.81 1.82 15.41
C GLY A 615 9.52 2.44 14.89
N GLU A 616 8.46 2.46 15.71
CA GLU A 616 7.18 3.11 15.37
C GLU A 616 7.35 4.61 15.13
N LEU A 617 8.10 5.31 15.99
CA LEU A 617 8.36 6.74 15.85
C LEU A 617 9.00 7.05 14.48
N LEU A 618 9.98 6.24 14.08
CA LEU A 618 10.72 6.39 12.83
C LEU A 618 9.85 6.06 11.60
N GLU A 619 9.06 4.99 11.67
CA GLU A 619 8.08 4.62 10.65
C GLU A 619 7.03 5.72 10.45
N LEU A 620 6.47 6.26 11.54
CA LEU A 620 5.48 7.33 11.48
C LEU A 620 6.03 8.61 10.88
N ALA A 621 7.28 8.97 11.21
CA ALA A 621 7.96 10.12 10.62
C ALA A 621 8.17 9.93 9.10
N LYS A 622 8.55 8.72 8.66
CA LYS A 622 8.73 8.41 7.24
C LYS A 622 7.41 8.41 6.47
N ARG A 623 6.35 7.82 7.03
CA ARG A 623 5.00 7.75 6.41
C ARG A 623 4.30 9.11 6.36
N ASN A 624 4.65 10.05 7.25
CA ASN A 624 4.01 11.35 7.38
C ASN A 624 5.05 12.50 7.36
N PRO A 625 5.68 12.79 6.21
CA PRO A 625 6.75 13.80 6.11
C PRO A 625 6.30 15.22 6.49
N GLN A 626 5.00 15.50 6.46
CA GLN A 626 4.39 16.75 6.92
C GLN A 626 4.39 16.92 8.45
N LEU A 627 4.72 15.86 9.21
CA LEU A 627 4.77 15.86 10.66
C LEU A 627 6.20 15.71 11.18
N THR A 628 6.44 16.24 12.37
CA THR A 628 7.63 16.00 13.20
C THR A 628 7.20 15.22 14.42
N LEU A 629 7.85 14.08 14.64
CA LEU A 629 7.56 13.17 15.74
C LEU A 629 8.45 13.52 16.94
N LEU A 630 7.86 13.50 18.12
CA LEU A 630 8.46 13.97 19.35
C LEU A 630 8.30 12.90 20.43
N TYR A 631 9.35 12.74 21.23
CA TYR A 631 9.32 11.93 22.45
C TYR A 631 9.89 12.70 23.63
N ASN A 632 9.20 12.59 24.76
CA ASN A 632 9.65 13.09 26.06
C ASN A 632 9.86 11.91 26.99
N GLY A 633 11.08 11.71 27.51
CA GLY A 633 11.32 10.70 28.54
C GLY A 633 10.50 10.95 29.82
N PRO A 634 10.32 9.95 30.71
CA PRO A 634 9.51 10.02 31.92
C PRO A 634 9.77 11.25 32.77
N HIS A 635 11.04 11.64 32.87
CA HIS A 635 11.51 12.79 33.63
C HIS A 635 12.01 13.93 32.72
N CYS A 636 11.52 14.02 31.49
CA CYS A 636 11.94 15.03 30.49
C CYS A 636 10.73 15.74 29.84
N GLY A 637 9.70 16.06 30.65
CA GLY A 637 8.53 16.80 30.18
C GLY A 637 7.35 15.93 29.71
N ALA A 638 7.37 14.62 29.95
CA ALA A 638 6.23 13.74 29.68
C ALA A 638 5.01 14.14 30.53
N SER A 639 3.85 14.27 29.89
CA SER A 639 2.60 14.69 30.57
C SER A 639 1.95 13.58 31.41
N ALA A 640 2.18 12.33 31.03
CA ALA A 640 1.79 11.10 31.72
C ALA A 640 2.96 10.11 31.66
N PRO A 641 3.91 10.16 32.62
CA PRO A 641 5.09 9.28 32.60
C PRO A 641 4.73 7.81 32.87
N ASP A 642 3.54 7.56 33.41
CA ASP A 642 2.99 6.24 33.71
C ASP A 642 2.27 5.58 32.52
N HIS A 643 2.04 6.30 31.41
CA HIS A 643 1.43 5.78 30.20
C HIS A 643 2.23 6.20 28.95
N ALA A 644 2.82 5.21 28.29
CA ALA A 644 3.68 5.40 27.14
C ALA A 644 2.98 6.11 25.98
N HIS A 645 3.60 7.16 25.44
CA HIS A 645 3.07 7.94 24.33
C HIS A 645 4.17 8.70 23.57
N LEU A 646 3.91 8.87 22.27
CA LEU A 646 4.61 9.81 21.40
C LEU A 646 3.77 11.08 21.19
N GLN A 647 4.35 12.11 20.60
CA GLN A 647 3.63 13.28 20.10
C GLN A 647 4.02 13.55 18.65
N ALA A 648 3.15 14.20 17.89
CA ALA A 648 3.45 14.65 16.53
C ALA A 648 2.97 16.08 16.35
N VAL A 649 3.75 16.90 15.65
CA VAL A 649 3.41 18.30 15.37
C VAL A 649 3.69 18.66 13.91
N SER A 650 3.21 19.80 13.44
CA SER A 650 3.54 20.33 12.12
C SER A 650 5.06 20.39 11.90
N SER A 651 5.55 19.81 10.80
CA SER A 651 6.97 19.81 10.46
C SER A 651 7.47 21.19 10.04
N GLY A 652 8.76 21.47 10.28
CA GLY A 652 9.42 22.71 9.86
C GLY A 652 9.12 23.95 10.71
N MET A 653 8.40 23.80 11.84
CA MET A 653 8.01 24.93 12.70
C MET A 653 8.96 25.16 13.89
N LEU A 654 9.77 24.17 14.28
CA LEU A 654 10.68 24.31 15.41
C LEU A 654 11.94 25.09 15.00
N PRO A 655 12.48 26.00 15.85
CA PRO A 655 13.72 26.72 15.53
C PRO A 655 14.94 25.82 15.21
N LEU A 656 15.01 24.63 15.81
CA LEU A 656 15.97 23.59 15.45
C LEU A 656 15.88 23.20 13.96
N GLN A 657 14.67 23.05 13.42
CA GLN A 657 14.42 22.68 12.02
C GLN A 657 14.65 23.86 11.08
N THR A 658 14.16 25.05 11.42
CA THR A 658 14.35 26.24 10.58
C THR A 658 15.82 26.64 10.48
N SER A 659 16.61 26.36 11.52
CA SER A 659 18.07 26.57 11.53
C SER A 659 18.87 25.38 10.98
N TRP A 660 18.22 24.28 10.58
CA TRP A 660 18.90 23.01 10.30
C TRP A 660 19.94 23.12 9.17
N GLN A 661 19.64 23.86 8.10
CA GLN A 661 20.57 24.06 6.98
C GLN A 661 21.91 24.69 7.42
N ARG A 662 21.91 25.46 8.50
CA ARG A 662 23.12 26.05 9.10
C ARG A 662 23.77 25.06 10.07
N LEU A 663 22.98 24.47 10.97
CA LEU A 663 23.46 23.51 11.98
C LEU A 663 24.11 22.27 11.33
N SER A 664 23.61 21.85 10.17
CA SER A 664 24.13 20.67 9.46
C SER A 664 25.50 20.89 8.80
N ARG A 665 25.97 22.14 8.67
CA ARG A 665 27.26 22.45 8.01
C ARG A 665 28.48 22.05 8.84
N ASN A 666 28.34 22.07 10.17
CA ASN A 666 29.43 21.88 11.11
C ASN A 666 29.22 20.62 11.98
N LEU A 667 28.50 19.62 11.46
CA LEU A 667 28.30 18.34 12.14
C LEU A 667 29.65 17.66 12.40
N LEU A 668 29.88 17.26 13.64
CA LEU A 668 31.06 16.49 14.00
C LEU A 668 30.72 15.01 13.89
N GLU A 669 31.34 14.34 12.91
CA GLU A 669 31.16 12.91 12.68
C GLU A 669 31.67 12.09 13.87
N ILE A 670 30.85 11.14 14.33
CA ILE A 670 31.20 10.19 15.40
C ILE A 670 31.24 8.77 14.84
N VAL A 671 30.15 8.37 14.17
CA VAL A 671 30.02 7.05 13.53
C VAL A 671 29.51 7.27 12.12
N LYS A 672 30.21 6.71 11.13
CA LYS A 672 29.79 6.73 9.73
C LYS A 672 29.54 5.31 9.23
N THR A 673 28.36 5.08 8.67
CA THR A 673 27.97 3.76 8.12
C THR A 673 27.68 3.78 6.62
N GLY A 674 27.53 4.97 6.01
CA GLY A 674 27.36 5.17 4.57
C GLY A 674 27.91 6.52 4.10
N GLU A 675 27.57 6.96 2.88
CA GLU A 675 28.02 8.28 2.39
C GLU A 675 27.44 9.43 3.24
N ASP A 676 26.18 9.30 3.68
CA ASP A 676 25.41 10.31 4.42
C ASP A 676 24.53 9.71 5.54
N GLU A 677 24.94 8.55 6.07
CA GLU A 677 24.26 7.82 7.16
C GLU A 677 25.21 7.54 8.33
N GLY A 678 24.68 7.68 9.56
CA GLY A 678 25.51 7.58 10.76
C GLY A 678 25.00 8.38 11.97
N ILE A 679 25.93 8.72 12.86
CA ILE A 679 25.72 9.50 14.08
C ILE A 679 26.71 10.68 14.10
N TRP A 680 26.17 11.88 14.29
CA TRP A 680 26.96 13.11 14.42
C TRP A 680 26.58 13.87 15.70
N GLN A 681 27.51 14.66 16.20
CA GLN A 681 27.22 15.69 17.18
C GLN A 681 26.84 17.00 16.47
N VAL A 682 25.80 17.67 17.00
CA VAL A 682 25.39 19.01 16.55
C VAL A 682 26.07 20.04 17.46
N SER A 683 27.31 20.40 17.12
CA SER A 683 28.20 21.24 17.94
C SER A 683 27.73 22.69 18.10
N ASP A 684 27.09 23.24 17.07
CA ASP A 684 26.61 24.64 17.03
C ASP A 684 25.20 24.82 17.62
N TYR A 685 24.67 23.80 18.32
CA TYR A 685 23.38 23.89 19.01
C TYR A 685 23.55 24.29 20.48
N LEU A 686 22.57 25.04 21.02
CA LEU A 686 22.65 25.58 22.39
C LEU A 686 22.62 24.50 23.49
N ALA A 687 22.04 23.33 23.17
CA ALA A 687 21.95 22.17 24.05
C ALA A 687 22.83 21.03 23.52
N ALA A 688 23.21 20.12 24.42
CA ALA A 688 23.82 18.84 24.05
C ALA A 688 22.90 18.10 23.07
N ALA A 689 23.37 17.82 21.85
CA ALA A 689 22.57 17.20 20.79
C ALA A 689 23.39 16.27 19.91
N PHE A 690 22.82 15.11 19.62
CA PHE A 690 23.28 14.18 18.60
C PHE A 690 22.22 14.06 17.51
N VAL A 691 22.63 13.80 16.27
CA VAL A 691 21.72 13.46 15.18
C VAL A 691 22.07 12.09 14.64
N VAL A 692 21.05 11.25 14.55
CA VAL A 692 21.05 10.01 13.77
C VAL A 692 20.46 10.35 12.41
N LYS A 693 21.18 10.02 11.33
CA LYS A 693 20.70 10.19 9.95
C LYS A 693 20.74 8.87 9.22
N SER A 694 19.65 8.55 8.53
CA SER A 694 19.54 7.35 7.69
C SER A 694 18.42 7.51 6.65
N HIS A 695 18.43 6.66 5.62
CA HIS A 695 17.35 6.56 4.61
C HIS A 695 16.27 5.52 4.98
N THR A 696 16.55 4.63 5.95
CA THR A 696 15.61 3.59 6.38
C THR A 696 15.36 3.63 7.90
N PRO A 697 14.12 3.40 8.35
CA PRO A 697 13.79 3.35 9.78
C PRO A 697 14.56 2.28 10.54
N GLU A 698 14.81 1.12 9.94
CA GLU A 698 15.52 -0.01 10.55
C GLU A 698 16.99 0.35 10.86
N HIS A 699 17.65 1.03 9.92
CA HIS A 699 19.02 1.48 10.11
C HIS A 699 19.10 2.64 11.10
N ALA A 700 18.18 3.61 11.02
CA ALA A 700 18.05 4.67 12.02
C ALA A 700 17.84 4.10 13.43
N GLU A 701 17.02 3.07 13.60
CA GLU A 701 16.78 2.41 14.88
C GLU A 701 18.05 1.77 15.43
N ARG A 702 18.83 1.06 14.60
CA ARG A 702 20.10 0.47 15.00
C ARG A 702 21.10 1.52 15.49
N LEU A 703 21.24 2.62 14.76
CA LEU A 703 22.10 3.75 15.15
C LEU A 703 21.61 4.44 16.43
N PHE A 704 20.29 4.60 16.57
CA PHE A 704 19.68 5.14 17.79
C PHE A 704 19.97 4.24 19.00
N ARG A 705 19.81 2.92 18.88
CA ARG A 705 20.09 1.97 19.97
C ARG A 705 21.55 2.01 20.40
N ARG A 706 22.48 2.16 19.46
CA ARG A 706 23.91 2.36 19.74
C ARG A 706 24.17 3.65 20.52
N LEU A 707 23.56 4.77 20.11
CA LEU A 707 23.62 6.02 20.86
C LEU A 707 23.01 5.89 22.25
N TYR A 708 21.82 5.30 22.35
CA TYR A 708 21.09 5.09 23.60
C TYR A 708 21.92 4.33 24.64
N ALA A 709 22.60 3.25 24.24
CA ALA A 709 23.44 2.44 25.13
C ALA A 709 24.64 3.22 25.72
N CYS A 710 25.07 4.29 25.05
CA CYS A 710 26.19 5.12 25.49
C CYS A 710 25.78 6.26 26.44
N LEU A 711 24.48 6.60 26.51
CA LEU A 711 23.97 7.70 27.31
C LEU A 711 24.05 7.41 28.83
N PRO A 712 24.29 8.42 29.68
CA PRO A 712 24.30 8.25 31.12
C PRO A 712 22.87 8.01 31.66
N ALA A 713 22.72 7.02 32.54
CA ALA A 713 21.49 6.75 33.28
C ALA A 713 21.80 6.64 34.78
N ALA A 714 20.91 7.16 35.63
CA ALA A 714 20.99 6.95 37.07
C ALA A 714 20.42 5.57 37.45
N ASP A 715 20.86 5.00 38.58
CA ASP A 715 20.46 3.64 39.02
C ASP A 715 18.94 3.48 39.20
N ASP A 716 18.24 4.57 39.53
CA ASP A 716 16.79 4.59 39.76
C ASP A 716 15.96 4.98 38.52
N ASP A 717 16.61 5.36 37.41
CA ASP A 717 15.92 5.77 36.18
C ASP A 717 15.55 4.55 35.32
N THR A 718 14.34 4.54 34.76
CA THR A 718 13.90 3.45 33.88
C THR A 718 14.48 3.53 32.46
N GLU A 719 15.03 4.68 32.07
CA GLU A 719 15.74 4.93 30.83
C GLU A 719 16.67 6.16 30.99
N PRO A 720 17.73 6.32 30.18
CA PRO A 720 18.50 7.57 30.15
C PRO A 720 17.59 8.76 29.85
N MET A 721 17.78 9.85 30.59
CA MET A 721 16.97 11.04 30.42
C MET A 721 17.23 11.68 29.04
N MET A 722 16.21 11.79 28.19
CA MET A 722 16.34 12.42 26.87
C MET A 722 15.02 12.98 26.32
N ASN A 723 15.15 13.90 25.37
CA ASN A 723 14.11 14.28 24.42
C ASN A 723 14.54 13.83 23.02
N VAL A 724 13.59 13.41 22.17
CA VAL A 724 13.86 13.01 20.79
C VAL A 724 12.93 13.76 19.84
N ILE A 725 13.48 14.23 18.72
CA ILE A 725 12.79 14.97 17.67
C ILE A 725 13.17 14.32 16.34
N SER A 726 12.19 13.80 15.59
CA SER A 726 12.42 13.10 14.32
C SER A 726 11.55 13.64 13.19
N TRP A 727 12.14 13.86 12.00
CA TRP A 727 11.43 14.35 10.82
C TRP A 727 12.14 13.93 9.52
N MET A 728 11.42 14.00 8.40
CA MET A 728 11.96 13.80 7.06
C MET A 728 12.56 15.09 6.48
N GLN A 729 13.76 14.99 5.92
CA GLN A 729 14.44 16.05 5.17
C GLN A 729 14.81 15.50 3.78
N GLY A 730 14.00 15.79 2.77
CA GLY A 730 14.08 15.07 1.48
C GLY A 730 13.85 13.58 1.73
N ASP A 731 14.75 12.73 1.26
CA ASP A 731 14.70 11.28 1.44
C ASP A 731 15.48 10.79 2.68
N SER A 732 15.93 11.70 3.54
CA SER A 732 16.68 11.37 4.77
C SER A 732 15.80 11.52 6.00
N LEU A 733 15.79 10.49 6.85
CA LEU A 733 15.20 10.53 8.19
C LEU A 733 16.24 11.11 9.16
N LEU A 734 15.89 12.22 9.80
CA LEU A 734 16.72 12.88 10.80
C LEU A 734 16.11 12.70 12.17
N THR A 735 16.88 12.14 13.11
CA THR A 735 16.46 11.94 14.50
C THR A 735 17.46 12.59 15.43
N VAL A 736 17.08 13.74 15.98
CA VAL A 736 17.88 14.49 16.94
C VAL A 736 17.56 14.01 18.36
N VAL A 737 18.59 13.56 19.06
CA VAL A 737 18.55 13.10 20.44
C VAL A 737 19.20 14.16 21.33
N LEU A 738 18.42 14.67 22.28
CA LEU A 738 18.80 15.73 23.22
C LEU A 738 18.93 15.11 24.62
N PRO A 739 20.10 14.57 24.99
CA PRO A 739 20.29 13.93 26.28
C PRO A 739 20.27 14.96 27.43
N ARG A 740 19.70 14.53 28.55
CA ARG A 740 19.36 15.36 29.70
C ARG A 740 20.09 14.84 30.94
N ARG A 741 20.32 15.74 31.90
CA ARG A 741 20.85 15.41 33.25
C ARG A 741 19.93 15.83 34.39
N LYS A 742 18.88 16.59 34.09
CA LYS A 742 17.96 17.13 35.09
C LYS A 742 16.56 17.25 34.52
N HIS A 743 15.57 16.89 35.34
CA HIS A 743 14.17 16.91 34.95
C HIS A 743 13.66 18.34 34.77
N ARG A 744 13.63 19.13 35.85
CA ARG A 744 13.20 20.53 35.84
C ARG A 744 14.36 21.46 36.20
N PRO A 745 14.48 22.63 35.54
CA PRO A 745 15.46 23.63 35.93
C PRO A 745 15.14 24.17 37.33
N SER A 746 16.16 24.72 38.00
CA SER A 746 16.06 25.28 39.36
C SER A 746 15.02 26.41 39.47
N CYS A 747 14.81 27.16 38.39
CA CYS A 747 13.81 28.22 38.31
C CYS A 747 12.37 27.72 38.43
N TYR A 748 12.06 26.45 38.15
CA TYR A 748 10.71 25.91 38.27
C TYR A 748 10.20 25.88 39.71
N SER A 749 11.06 25.47 40.64
CA SER A 749 10.73 25.31 42.06
C SER A 749 11.15 26.52 42.93
N ALA A 750 11.76 27.53 42.32
CA ALA A 750 12.10 28.79 42.97
C ALA A 750 10.84 29.55 43.44
N LYS A 751 11.03 30.57 44.28
CA LYS A 751 9.94 31.39 44.82
C LYS A 751 10.13 32.87 44.45
N GLY A 752 9.03 33.59 44.35
CA GLY A 752 9.04 35.03 44.02
C GLY A 752 9.61 35.28 42.62
N ASP A 753 10.39 36.34 42.48
CA ASP A 753 10.93 36.77 41.18
C ASP A 753 11.99 35.83 40.58
N GLN A 754 12.39 34.76 41.26
CA GLN A 754 13.30 33.77 40.67
C GLN A 754 12.53 32.59 40.05
N GLN A 755 11.20 32.55 40.20
CA GLN A 755 10.37 31.46 39.70
C GLN A 755 9.96 31.68 38.24
N TYR A 756 10.22 30.67 37.41
CA TYR A 756 9.72 30.55 36.04
C TYR A 756 9.02 29.20 35.89
N ILE A 757 7.75 29.16 35.47
CA ILE A 757 7.00 27.91 35.29
C ILE A 757 7.35 27.32 33.92
N ILE A 758 8.58 26.83 33.81
CA ILE A 758 9.16 26.25 32.59
C ILE A 758 9.67 24.84 32.90
N SER A 759 9.10 23.84 32.24
CA SER A 759 9.50 22.44 32.37
C SER A 759 9.81 21.91 30.96
N PRO A 760 11.04 22.09 30.45
CA PRO A 760 11.34 21.90 29.04
C PRO A 760 11.08 20.46 28.57
N GLY A 761 10.18 20.29 27.61
CA GLY A 761 10.01 19.06 26.82
C GLY A 761 10.68 19.16 25.46
N ALA A 762 10.35 18.27 24.53
CA ALA A 762 10.95 18.19 23.20
C ALA A 762 10.70 19.45 22.36
N VAL A 763 9.51 20.05 22.44
CA VAL A 763 9.21 21.32 21.75
C VAL A 763 10.09 22.45 22.29
N ASP A 764 10.17 22.58 23.62
CA ASP A 764 11.05 23.58 24.26
C ASP A 764 12.49 23.33 23.86
N MET A 765 12.98 22.10 23.97
CA MET A 765 14.35 21.71 23.59
C MET A 765 14.64 21.83 22.09
N GLY A 766 13.61 21.90 21.25
CA GLY A 766 13.69 22.23 19.82
C GLY A 766 13.79 23.73 19.54
N GLY A 767 13.83 24.59 20.57
CA GLY A 767 14.02 26.03 20.44
C GLY A 767 12.78 26.88 20.73
N LEU A 768 11.61 26.28 20.97
CA LEU A 768 10.34 26.98 21.17
C LEU A 768 9.86 26.85 22.63
N PHE A 769 10.25 27.80 23.48
CA PHE A 769 9.87 27.83 24.90
C PHE A 769 8.38 28.16 25.09
N ILE A 770 7.67 27.31 25.82
CA ILE A 770 6.25 27.50 26.11
C ILE A 770 6.06 28.03 27.52
N THR A 771 5.57 29.26 27.63
CA THR A 771 5.35 29.95 28.91
C THR A 771 3.86 30.10 29.21
N PRO A 772 3.33 29.48 30.27
CA PRO A 772 1.91 29.62 30.62
C PRO A 772 1.55 30.96 31.27
N ARG A 773 2.51 31.58 31.98
CA ARG A 773 2.31 32.86 32.66
C ARG A 773 2.84 34.01 31.80
N GLU A 774 2.07 35.09 31.70
CA GLU A 774 2.49 36.27 30.95
C GLU A 774 3.75 36.90 31.56
N GLU A 775 3.87 36.93 32.89
CA GLU A 775 5.07 37.46 33.55
C GLU A 775 6.35 36.72 33.12
N ASP A 776 6.30 35.38 33.05
CA ASP A 776 7.44 34.56 32.60
C ASP A 776 7.76 34.87 31.14
N PHE A 777 6.72 34.97 30.29
CA PHE A 777 6.86 35.33 28.89
C PHE A 777 7.55 36.68 28.70
N ARG A 778 7.19 37.71 29.47
CA ARG A 778 7.76 39.06 29.34
C ARG A 778 9.18 39.15 29.91
N ARG A 779 9.47 38.38 30.96
CA ARG A 779 10.73 38.46 31.73
C ARG A 779 11.83 37.53 31.25
N LEU A 780 11.53 36.50 30.46
CA LEU A 780 12.51 35.52 30.00
C LEU A 780 13.52 36.18 29.03
N THR A 781 14.81 36.21 29.34
CA THR A 781 15.82 36.74 28.42
C THR A 781 16.54 35.61 27.69
N ALA A 782 17.28 35.96 26.63
CA ALA A 782 18.18 35.04 25.92
C ALA A 782 19.15 34.32 26.87
N ASP A 783 19.75 35.07 27.80
CA ASP A 783 20.69 34.52 28.80
C ASP A 783 20.00 33.52 29.73
N ILE A 784 18.83 33.87 30.28
CA ILE A 784 18.06 33.00 31.18
C ILE A 784 17.64 31.71 30.46
N ALA A 785 17.16 31.80 29.22
CA ALA A 785 16.78 30.64 28.43
C ALA A 785 17.99 29.73 28.12
N THR A 786 19.14 30.33 27.83
CA THR A 786 20.40 29.60 27.60
C THR A 786 20.89 28.90 28.86
N ASP A 787 20.77 29.55 30.02
CA ASP A 787 21.12 28.96 31.31
C ASP A 787 20.19 27.79 31.65
N ILE A 788 18.89 27.89 31.35
CA ILE A 788 17.94 26.78 31.49
C ILE A 788 18.40 25.58 30.65
N TYR A 789 18.77 25.76 29.37
CA TYR A 789 19.29 24.66 28.54
C TYR A 789 20.54 24.03 29.11
N LYS A 790 21.53 24.86 29.49
CA LYS A 790 22.80 24.36 30.08
C LYS A 790 22.56 23.61 31.39
N GLU A 791 21.61 24.07 32.21
CA GLU A 791 21.28 23.42 33.48
C GLU A 791 20.75 22.00 33.23
N VAL A 792 19.87 21.82 32.24
CA VAL A 792 19.15 20.56 32.06
C VAL A 792 19.80 19.58 31.09
N SER A 793 20.68 20.04 30.20
CA SER A 793 21.40 19.24 29.21
C SER A 793 22.68 18.64 29.79
N LEU A 794 23.23 17.61 29.13
CA LEU A 794 24.56 17.09 29.49
C LEU A 794 25.64 18.19 29.44
N THR A 795 26.64 18.06 30.30
CA THR A 795 27.82 18.94 30.28
C THR A 795 28.77 18.57 29.12
N PRO A 796 29.66 19.48 28.69
CA PRO A 796 30.66 19.15 27.66
C PRO A 796 31.53 17.93 27.99
N VAL A 797 31.84 17.72 29.27
CA VAL A 797 32.61 16.54 29.74
C VAL A 797 31.81 15.26 29.51
N GLN A 798 30.55 15.23 29.93
CA GLN A 798 29.66 14.07 29.73
C GLN A 798 29.40 13.80 28.24
N MET A 799 29.32 14.86 27.42
CA MET A 799 29.20 14.71 25.96
C MET A 799 30.42 14.01 25.36
N GLU A 800 31.63 14.41 25.77
CA GLU A 800 32.86 13.77 25.28
C GLU A 800 32.98 12.32 25.78
N GLU A 801 32.49 12.00 26.99
CA GLU A 801 32.41 10.62 27.48
C GLU A 801 31.50 9.74 26.61
N VAL A 802 30.30 10.22 26.25
CA VAL A 802 29.38 9.51 25.35
C VAL A 802 30.01 9.31 23.98
N LYS A 803 30.66 10.34 23.44
CA LYS A 803 31.36 10.27 22.15
C LYS A 803 32.51 9.26 22.17
N ASN A 804 33.33 9.27 23.22
CA ASN A 804 34.42 8.30 23.38
C ASN A 804 33.89 6.87 23.49
N LYS A 805 32.78 6.64 24.21
CA LYS A 805 32.12 5.33 24.23
C LYS A 805 31.70 4.92 22.82
N LEU A 806 31.00 5.79 22.09
CA LEU A 806 30.55 5.52 20.72
C LEU A 806 31.68 5.19 19.75
N MET A 807 32.83 5.87 19.84
CA MET A 807 33.99 5.66 18.98
C MET A 807 34.77 4.39 19.35
N ASN A 808 34.83 4.05 20.64
CA ASN A 808 35.53 2.86 21.15
C ASN A 808 34.67 1.59 21.10
N ASP A 809 33.36 1.73 20.87
CA ASP A 809 32.44 0.63 20.65
C ASP A 809 32.68 0.05 19.24
N SER A 810 33.75 -0.73 19.10
CA SER A 810 33.99 -1.63 17.96
C SER A 810 33.10 -2.87 18.00
N HIS A 811 32.31 -3.03 19.07
CA HIS A 811 31.20 -3.96 19.13
C HIS A 811 29.93 -3.26 18.68
N THR A 812 29.42 -3.62 17.50
CA THR A 812 27.99 -3.48 17.23
C THR A 812 27.26 -4.18 18.38
N PRO A 813 26.39 -3.52 19.15
CA PRO A 813 25.54 -4.21 20.11
C PRO A 813 24.72 -5.21 19.30
N GLN A 814 25.08 -6.48 19.41
CA GLN A 814 24.29 -7.56 18.88
C GLN A 814 22.94 -7.53 19.61
N PRO A 815 21.80 -7.64 18.88
CA PRO A 815 20.48 -7.54 19.49
C PRO A 815 20.37 -8.52 20.67
N THR A 816 20.11 -7.97 21.86
CA THR A 816 19.72 -8.75 23.04
C THR A 816 18.54 -9.62 22.66
N VAL A 817 18.72 -10.92 22.83
CA VAL A 817 17.82 -11.99 22.39
C VAL A 817 16.58 -12.01 23.27
N MET A 818 15.61 -11.12 23.01
CA MET A 818 14.25 -11.25 23.50
C MET A 818 13.29 -10.85 22.38
N ALA A 819 12.79 -11.85 21.65
CA ALA A 819 11.65 -11.68 20.77
C ALA A 819 10.39 -11.72 21.66
N THR A 820 9.50 -10.74 21.54
CA THR A 820 8.23 -10.75 22.30
C THR A 820 7.24 -11.79 21.78
N GLU A 821 7.49 -12.35 20.60
CA GLU A 821 6.68 -13.36 19.92
C GLU A 821 7.58 -14.39 19.22
N GLN A 822 7.08 -15.61 19.02
CA GLN A 822 7.82 -16.66 18.30
C GLN A 822 8.13 -16.22 16.84
N PRO A 823 9.36 -16.40 16.33
CA PRO A 823 9.68 -16.09 14.94
C PRO A 823 9.00 -17.03 13.93
N SER A 824 8.86 -16.57 12.68
CA SER A 824 8.49 -17.40 11.53
C SER A 824 9.72 -17.74 10.69
N VAL A 825 9.83 -18.97 10.24
CA VAL A 825 10.91 -19.48 9.37
C VAL A 825 10.39 -19.67 7.94
N THR A 826 11.23 -19.35 6.95
CA THR A 826 10.99 -19.66 5.53
C THR A 826 11.85 -20.84 5.07
N VAL A 827 11.20 -21.90 4.58
CA VAL A 827 11.85 -23.17 4.22
C VAL A 827 11.71 -23.47 2.73
N GLY A 828 12.82 -23.58 2.00
CA GLY A 828 12.81 -24.00 0.58
C GLY A 828 12.59 -25.51 0.43
N ILE A 829 11.53 -25.92 -0.27
CA ILE A 829 11.11 -27.33 -0.39
C ILE A 829 11.52 -27.95 -1.73
N VAL A 830 11.13 -27.34 -2.85
CA VAL A 830 11.36 -27.90 -4.20
C VAL A 830 11.51 -26.81 -5.25
N SER A 831 12.44 -26.99 -6.18
CA SER A 831 12.68 -26.11 -7.31
C SER A 831 12.47 -26.83 -8.65
N ALA A 832 11.51 -26.41 -9.46
CA ALA A 832 11.17 -27.06 -10.73
C ALA A 832 10.64 -26.07 -11.79
N GLN A 833 10.71 -26.46 -13.06
CA GLN A 833 10.09 -25.73 -14.17
C GLN A 833 8.55 -25.70 -14.07
N LYS A 834 7.97 -26.69 -13.37
CA LYS A 834 6.53 -26.83 -13.16
C LYS A 834 6.30 -27.45 -11.79
N ILE A 835 5.47 -26.82 -10.95
CA ILE A 835 5.12 -27.31 -9.61
C ILE A 835 3.62 -27.59 -9.58
N ARG A 836 3.27 -28.77 -9.06
CA ARG A 836 1.88 -29.19 -8.79
C ARG A 836 1.68 -29.27 -7.29
N PHE A 837 0.61 -28.68 -6.81
CA PHE A 837 0.24 -28.72 -5.39
C PHE A 837 -1.26 -28.77 -5.22
N THR A 838 -1.73 -29.21 -4.06
CA THR A 838 -3.14 -29.23 -3.68
C THR A 838 -3.32 -28.47 -2.38
N LEU A 839 -4.21 -27.49 -2.36
CA LEU A 839 -4.60 -26.78 -1.15
C LEU A 839 -5.68 -27.63 -0.46
N ASN A 840 -5.36 -28.27 0.66
CA ASN A 840 -6.24 -29.23 1.34
C ASN A 840 -7.28 -28.52 2.26
N GLY A 841 -7.37 -27.20 2.18
CA GLY A 841 -8.31 -26.31 2.85
C GLY A 841 -8.23 -24.91 2.22
N ALA A 842 -8.95 -23.95 2.80
CA ALA A 842 -9.01 -22.58 2.30
C ALA A 842 -7.67 -21.82 2.44
N TYR A 843 -7.16 -21.34 1.31
CA TYR A 843 -6.01 -20.45 1.25
C TYR A 843 -6.36 -19.18 0.47
N THR A 844 -5.94 -18.02 0.96
CA THR A 844 -6.06 -16.76 0.23
C THR A 844 -4.82 -16.54 -0.64
N ALA A 845 -5.02 -16.31 -1.94
CA ALA A 845 -3.99 -15.82 -2.85
C ALA A 845 -4.56 -14.73 -3.77
N LYS A 846 -3.86 -13.60 -3.88
CA LYS A 846 -4.29 -12.42 -4.67
C LYS A 846 -5.72 -11.93 -4.33
N GLY A 847 -6.14 -12.10 -3.07
CA GLY A 847 -7.44 -11.65 -2.58
C GLY A 847 -8.60 -12.61 -2.85
N GLU A 848 -8.33 -13.79 -3.40
CA GLU A 848 -9.33 -14.85 -3.60
C GLU A 848 -9.03 -16.06 -2.71
N THR A 849 -10.09 -16.68 -2.19
CA THR A 849 -10.01 -17.97 -1.50
C THR A 849 -9.93 -19.09 -2.52
N ILE A 850 -8.91 -19.94 -2.40
CA ILE A 850 -8.56 -20.99 -3.35
C ILE A 850 -8.38 -22.30 -2.59
N GLU A 851 -8.95 -23.35 -3.16
CA GLU A 851 -8.85 -24.72 -2.65
C GLU A 851 -8.55 -25.70 -3.80
N GLY A 852 -8.13 -26.91 -3.46
CA GLY A 852 -7.96 -27.99 -4.41
C GLY A 852 -6.67 -27.92 -5.23
N ALA A 853 -6.63 -28.66 -6.34
CA ALA A 853 -5.41 -28.88 -7.12
C ALA A 853 -5.03 -27.65 -7.97
N GLN A 854 -3.77 -27.24 -7.86
CA GLN A 854 -3.17 -26.10 -8.54
C GLN A 854 -1.94 -26.55 -9.32
N THR A 855 -1.59 -25.77 -10.34
CA THR A 855 -0.38 -26.00 -11.15
C THR A 855 0.21 -24.68 -11.60
N VAL A 856 1.50 -24.50 -11.38
CA VAL A 856 2.27 -23.35 -11.83
C VAL A 856 3.41 -23.77 -12.75
N ALA A 857 3.77 -22.95 -13.72
CA ALA A 857 4.86 -23.23 -14.66
C ALA A 857 5.73 -21.99 -14.91
N PHE A 858 7.04 -22.17 -15.07
CA PHE A 858 7.94 -21.09 -15.43
C PHE A 858 7.70 -20.68 -16.89
N SER A 859 7.56 -19.38 -17.15
CA SER A 859 7.33 -18.82 -18.49
C SER A 859 7.84 -17.38 -18.54
N GLU A 860 8.68 -17.08 -19.54
CA GLU A 860 9.21 -15.73 -19.83
C GLU A 860 9.77 -14.97 -18.60
N GLY A 861 10.53 -15.66 -17.74
CA GLY A 861 11.11 -15.06 -16.53
C GLY A 861 10.14 -14.88 -15.37
N GLY A 862 8.91 -15.42 -15.45
CA GLY A 862 7.88 -15.35 -14.43
C GLY A 862 7.16 -16.69 -14.17
N ILE A 863 6.20 -16.67 -13.25
CA ILE A 863 5.34 -17.78 -12.87
C ILE A 863 4.02 -17.66 -13.61
N LEU A 864 3.73 -18.58 -14.52
CA LEU A 864 2.43 -18.71 -15.17
C LEU A 864 1.48 -19.53 -14.28
N TRP A 865 0.37 -18.92 -13.89
CA TRP A 865 -0.68 -19.55 -13.10
C TRP A 865 -2.06 -19.04 -13.54
N ASN A 866 -3.00 -19.95 -13.81
CA ASN A 866 -4.35 -19.64 -14.29
C ASN A 866 -4.40 -18.67 -15.49
N GLY A 867 -3.41 -18.73 -16.39
CA GLY A 867 -3.32 -17.90 -17.60
C GLY A 867 -2.66 -16.53 -17.40
N ASN A 868 -2.29 -16.16 -16.18
CA ASN A 868 -1.64 -14.89 -15.85
C ASN A 868 -0.18 -15.12 -15.42
N GLN A 869 0.69 -14.14 -15.69
CA GLN A 869 2.10 -14.18 -15.35
C GLN A 869 2.38 -13.37 -14.08
N TYR A 870 3.13 -13.95 -13.14
CA TYR A 870 3.44 -13.37 -11.84
C TYR A 870 4.94 -13.39 -11.57
N ARG A 871 5.45 -12.40 -10.83
CA ARG A 871 6.82 -12.45 -10.29
C ARG A 871 6.93 -13.34 -9.06
N GLU A 872 5.88 -13.34 -8.24
CA GLU A 872 5.75 -14.11 -7.01
C GLU A 872 4.27 -14.44 -6.73
N LEU A 873 4.02 -15.63 -6.21
CA LEU A 873 2.70 -16.08 -5.74
C LEU A 873 2.77 -16.55 -4.29
N THR A 874 1.85 -16.06 -3.46
CA THR A 874 1.78 -16.41 -2.03
C THR A 874 0.37 -16.87 -1.71
N PHE A 875 0.26 -18.06 -1.11
CA PHE A 875 -0.95 -18.69 -0.65
C PHE A 875 -0.91 -18.72 0.88
N VAL A 876 -1.76 -17.90 1.51
CA VAL A 876 -1.84 -17.75 2.97
C VAL A 876 -3.01 -18.59 3.49
N PRO A 877 -2.83 -19.49 4.47
CA PRO A 877 -3.93 -20.29 5.00
C PRO A 877 -4.95 -19.42 5.75
N GLU A 878 -6.25 -19.65 5.54
CA GLU A 878 -7.32 -18.95 6.28
C GLU A 878 -7.55 -19.53 7.69
N SER A 879 -6.99 -20.71 7.96
CA SER A 879 -7.08 -21.40 9.24
C SER A 879 -5.72 -22.01 9.62
N ALA A 880 -5.40 -22.01 10.93
CA ALA A 880 -4.19 -22.63 11.45
C ALA A 880 -4.09 -24.15 11.22
N GLN A 881 -5.21 -24.80 10.85
CA GLN A 881 -5.24 -26.23 10.48
C GLN A 881 -5.22 -26.48 8.97
N ALA A 882 -5.30 -25.43 8.14
CA ALA A 882 -5.21 -25.60 6.70
C ALA A 882 -3.80 -26.07 6.31
N SER A 883 -3.75 -26.99 5.36
CA SER A 883 -2.52 -27.59 4.85
C SER A 883 -2.48 -27.59 3.33
N PHE A 884 -1.29 -27.69 2.76
CA PHE A 884 -1.10 -27.89 1.33
C PHE A 884 -0.21 -29.10 1.05
N SER A 885 -0.51 -29.82 -0.02
CA SER A 885 0.26 -30.97 -0.50
C SER A 885 1.10 -30.57 -1.70
N LEU A 886 2.42 -30.72 -1.65
CA LEU A 886 3.30 -30.58 -2.82
C LEU A 886 3.57 -31.97 -3.42
N SER A 887 3.38 -32.11 -4.73
CA SER A 887 3.74 -33.33 -5.46
C SER A 887 5.22 -33.32 -5.87
N ASP A 888 5.79 -34.51 -6.08
CA ASP A 888 7.14 -34.69 -6.62
C ASP A 888 8.28 -34.07 -5.77
N VAL A 889 8.11 -33.98 -4.45
CA VAL A 889 9.16 -33.53 -3.52
C VAL A 889 10.22 -34.61 -3.43
N THR A 890 11.46 -34.28 -3.82
CA THR A 890 12.61 -35.19 -3.73
C THR A 890 13.10 -35.27 -2.29
N ILE A 891 13.37 -36.48 -1.79
CA ILE A 891 13.91 -36.71 -0.46
C ILE A 891 15.18 -37.54 -0.57
N GLY A 892 16.20 -37.18 0.20
CA GLY A 892 17.51 -37.85 0.17
C GLY A 892 18.26 -37.47 -1.10
N VAL A 893 18.28 -36.18 -1.43
CA VAL A 893 18.94 -35.68 -2.64
C VAL A 893 20.41 -36.08 -2.60
N ASN A 894 20.89 -36.78 -3.63
CA ASN A 894 22.25 -37.35 -3.69
C ASN A 894 22.55 -38.51 -2.71
N PHE A 895 21.53 -39.13 -2.10
CA PHE A 895 21.66 -40.39 -1.36
C PHE A 895 21.15 -41.59 -2.18
N HIS A 896 21.63 -42.80 -1.83
CA HIS A 896 21.28 -44.03 -2.56
C HIS A 896 19.80 -44.46 -2.45
N TRP A 897 19.01 -43.76 -1.63
CA TRP A 897 17.59 -43.99 -1.41
C TRP A 897 16.71 -42.83 -1.91
N GLU A 898 17.26 -41.94 -2.76
CA GLU A 898 16.55 -40.79 -3.34
C GLU A 898 15.21 -41.21 -3.95
N ARG A 899 14.11 -40.59 -3.51
CA ARG A 899 12.77 -40.84 -4.04
C ARG A 899 11.93 -39.58 -4.08
N LYS A 900 10.89 -39.59 -4.92
CA LYS A 900 9.88 -38.53 -4.98
C LYS A 900 8.61 -38.99 -4.29
N GLU A 901 8.08 -38.17 -3.40
CA GLU A 901 6.78 -38.42 -2.75
C GLU A 901 6.00 -37.11 -2.58
N THR A 902 4.69 -37.25 -2.34
CA THR A 902 3.84 -36.10 -2.00
C THR A 902 3.97 -35.80 -0.52
N GLN A 903 4.33 -34.56 -0.18
CA GLN A 903 4.43 -34.11 1.21
C GLN A 903 3.38 -33.05 1.53
N VAL A 904 2.88 -33.07 2.78
CA VAL A 904 1.84 -32.18 3.28
C VAL A 904 2.44 -31.23 4.30
N PHE A 905 2.19 -29.94 4.14
CA PHE A 905 2.76 -28.88 4.94
C PHE A 905 1.67 -27.99 5.53
N LEU A 906 1.94 -27.42 6.71
CA LEU A 906 1.13 -26.36 7.31
C LEU A 906 1.75 -24.99 7.00
N GLY A 907 0.96 -23.93 7.18
CA GLY A 907 1.44 -22.56 6.99
C GLY A 907 1.31 -22.07 5.54
N THR A 908 2.01 -21.00 5.24
CA THR A 908 1.96 -20.26 3.97
C THR A 908 2.83 -20.94 2.92
N LEU A 909 2.33 -21.03 1.68
CA LEU A 909 3.10 -21.48 0.50
C LEU A 909 3.43 -20.26 -0.36
N ARG A 910 4.72 -19.99 -0.55
CA ARG A 910 5.24 -18.93 -1.42
C ARG A 910 5.99 -19.55 -2.60
N LEU A 911 5.76 -19.04 -3.79
CA LEU A 911 6.40 -19.46 -5.04
C LEU A 911 7.15 -18.28 -5.64
N VAL A 912 8.45 -18.44 -5.84
CA VAL A 912 9.35 -17.40 -6.40
C VAL A 912 10.17 -17.97 -7.55
N VAL A 913 10.67 -17.11 -8.43
CA VAL A 913 11.56 -17.51 -9.53
C VAL A 913 13.01 -17.35 -9.12
N GLU A 914 13.80 -18.41 -9.26
CA GLU A 914 15.25 -18.42 -9.06
C GLU A 914 15.92 -19.31 -10.11
N ALA A 915 16.97 -18.81 -10.77
CA ALA A 915 17.77 -19.54 -11.78
C ALA A 915 16.92 -20.31 -12.83
N ASP A 916 15.99 -19.59 -13.48
CA ASP A 916 15.06 -20.11 -14.49
C ASP A 916 14.11 -21.22 -14.00
N LYS A 917 13.93 -21.40 -12.69
CA LYS A 917 12.99 -22.36 -12.08
C LYS A 917 12.07 -21.67 -11.09
N ILE A 918 10.95 -22.32 -10.75
CA ILE A 918 10.08 -21.90 -9.65
C ILE A 918 10.52 -22.65 -8.39
N THR A 919 10.71 -21.93 -7.29
CA THR A 919 11.01 -22.48 -5.97
C THR A 919 9.81 -22.35 -5.05
N ALA A 920 9.36 -23.47 -4.48
CA ALA A 920 8.34 -23.51 -3.44
C ALA A 920 8.98 -23.33 -2.07
N ILE A 921 8.53 -22.31 -1.36
CA ILE A 921 8.97 -21.91 -0.02
C ILE A 921 7.78 -22.05 0.93
N ASN A 922 7.97 -22.72 2.06
CA ASN A 922 6.98 -22.80 3.12
C ASN A 922 7.34 -21.86 4.27
N GLU A 923 6.41 -21.00 4.65
CA GLU A 923 6.56 -20.08 5.77
C GLU A 923 5.64 -20.48 6.92
N LEU A 924 6.22 -20.68 8.10
CA LEU A 924 5.53 -21.18 9.30
C LEU A 924 6.24 -20.78 10.59
N PRO A 925 5.55 -20.78 11.75
CA PRO A 925 6.19 -20.53 13.05
C PRO A 925 7.28 -21.56 13.37
N VAL A 926 8.38 -21.10 13.99
CA VAL A 926 9.54 -21.94 14.35
C VAL A 926 9.15 -23.21 15.09
N GLU A 927 8.22 -23.13 16.05
CA GLU A 927 7.82 -24.31 16.85
C GLU A 927 7.08 -25.37 16.02
N LYS A 928 6.34 -24.96 14.98
CA LYS A 928 5.69 -25.89 14.04
C LYS A 928 6.70 -26.55 13.11
N TYR A 929 7.72 -25.80 12.69
CA TYR A 929 8.85 -26.34 11.94
C TYR A 929 9.61 -27.40 12.76
N LEU A 930 9.94 -27.08 14.02
CA LEU A 930 10.70 -27.99 14.90
C LEU A 930 9.97 -29.31 15.17
N ALA A 931 8.64 -29.30 15.25
CA ALA A 931 7.85 -30.53 15.41
C ALA A 931 8.07 -31.53 14.27
N SER A 932 8.20 -31.03 13.04
CA SER A 932 8.52 -31.85 11.86
C SER A 932 9.98 -32.29 11.86
N VAL A 933 10.90 -31.37 12.17
CA VAL A 933 12.35 -31.65 12.20
C VAL A 933 12.68 -32.74 13.20
N ILE A 934 12.22 -32.63 14.45
CA ILE A 934 12.50 -33.62 15.49
C ILE A 934 11.95 -35.00 15.09
N SER A 935 10.75 -35.04 14.52
CA SER A 935 10.12 -36.29 14.06
C SER A 935 10.78 -36.90 12.82
N SER A 936 11.66 -36.15 12.15
CA SER A 936 12.34 -36.55 10.91
C SER A 936 13.81 -36.92 11.15
N GLU A 937 14.47 -36.22 12.06
CA GLU A 937 15.87 -36.42 12.47
C GLU A 937 16.04 -37.59 13.45
N MET A 938 15.03 -37.91 14.25
CA MET A 938 15.05 -39.04 15.18
C MET A 938 13.70 -39.76 15.27
N LYS A 939 13.66 -40.92 15.94
CA LYS A 939 12.38 -41.56 16.22
C LYS A 939 11.59 -40.73 17.22
N ALA A 940 10.35 -40.42 16.87
CA ALA A 940 9.41 -39.69 17.74
C ALA A 940 9.07 -40.44 19.06
N THR A 941 9.54 -41.68 19.24
CA THR A 941 9.43 -42.49 20.46
C THR A 941 10.69 -42.43 21.35
N ALA A 942 11.67 -41.58 21.03
CA ALA A 942 12.86 -41.36 21.84
C ALA A 942 12.52 -40.86 23.26
N GLY A 943 13.44 -41.07 24.21
CA GLY A 943 13.28 -40.60 25.58
C GLY A 943 13.08 -39.08 25.66
N LEU A 944 12.25 -38.63 26.61
CA LEU A 944 11.82 -37.23 26.72
C LEU A 944 12.99 -36.24 26.85
N GLU A 945 14.01 -36.56 27.64
CA GLU A 945 15.17 -35.67 27.83
C GLU A 945 16.03 -35.54 26.56
N LEU A 946 16.10 -36.59 25.73
CA LEU A 946 16.75 -36.53 24.42
C LEU A 946 15.95 -35.64 23.45
N LEU A 947 14.61 -35.79 23.44
CA LEU A 947 13.72 -34.96 22.63
C LEU A 947 13.82 -33.47 23.01
N LYS A 948 13.87 -33.15 24.31
CA LYS A 948 14.07 -31.79 24.81
C LYS A 948 15.43 -31.21 24.40
N ALA A 949 16.50 -31.98 24.58
CA ALA A 949 17.84 -31.55 24.17
C ALA A 949 17.87 -31.24 22.66
N HIS A 950 17.24 -32.10 21.86
CA HIS A 950 17.21 -31.90 20.42
C HIS A 950 16.33 -30.72 19.98
N ALA A 951 15.24 -30.44 20.70
CA ALA A 951 14.42 -29.25 20.46
C ALA A 951 15.25 -27.96 20.64
N VAL A 952 16.02 -27.87 21.72
CA VAL A 952 16.84 -26.69 22.02
C VAL A 952 17.97 -26.53 20.99
N ILE A 953 18.70 -27.58 20.62
CA ILE A 953 19.77 -27.46 19.61
C ILE A 953 19.22 -27.13 18.23
N SER A 954 18.10 -27.76 17.83
CA SER A 954 17.51 -27.51 16.51
C SER A 954 17.01 -26.07 16.41
N ARG A 955 16.41 -25.53 17.49
CA ARG A 955 15.99 -24.12 17.57
C ARG A 955 17.18 -23.17 17.54
N SER A 956 18.22 -23.44 18.33
CA SER A 956 19.41 -22.60 18.41
C SER A 956 20.13 -22.52 17.07
N TRP A 957 20.32 -23.67 16.42
CA TRP A 957 20.90 -23.73 15.09
C TRP A 957 20.07 -22.96 14.07
N LEU A 958 18.75 -23.17 14.04
CA LEU A 958 17.86 -22.49 13.10
C LEU A 958 17.93 -20.97 13.26
N LEU A 959 17.81 -20.47 14.49
CA LEU A 959 17.84 -19.03 14.75
C LEU A 959 19.22 -18.42 14.48
N ALA A 960 20.30 -19.16 14.70
CA ALA A 960 21.64 -18.74 14.30
C ALA A 960 21.74 -18.59 12.76
N GLN A 961 21.19 -19.54 11.98
CA GLN A 961 21.17 -19.44 10.51
C GLN A 961 20.32 -18.27 10.01
N MET A 962 19.11 -18.09 10.55
CA MET A 962 18.22 -16.97 10.21
C MET A 962 18.92 -15.62 10.47
N ARG A 963 19.60 -15.50 11.61
CA ARG A 963 20.32 -14.29 12.00
C ARG A 963 21.52 -14.00 11.09
N HIS A 964 22.33 -15.01 10.79
CA HIS A 964 23.47 -14.84 9.87
C HIS A 964 23.03 -14.45 8.46
N ARG A 965 21.89 -14.95 7.98
CA ARG A 965 21.30 -14.54 6.69
C ARG A 965 20.89 -13.07 6.70
N GLN A 966 20.22 -12.61 7.76
CA GLN A 966 19.82 -11.21 7.91
C GLN A 966 21.05 -10.28 7.92
N GLU A 967 22.11 -10.66 8.64
CA GLU A 967 23.37 -9.91 8.70
C GLU A 967 24.10 -9.87 7.33
N SER A 968 23.89 -10.86 6.45
CA SER A 968 24.54 -10.96 5.13
C SER A 968 23.82 -10.17 4.02
N GLN A 969 22.53 -9.86 4.16
CA GLN A 969 21.79 -9.02 3.20
C GLN A 969 22.15 -7.52 3.30
N ASP A 970 22.78 -7.10 4.39
CA ASP A 970 23.21 -5.72 4.68
C ASP A 970 24.58 -5.34 4.04
N GLY A 971 25.10 -6.15 3.11
CA GLY A 971 26.14 -5.72 2.17
C GLY A 971 27.60 -5.89 2.61
N LYS A 972 28.02 -7.09 3.06
CA LYS A 972 29.44 -7.48 3.10
C LYS A 972 29.67 -8.96 2.73
N ASP A 973 30.68 -9.15 1.88
CA ASP A 973 31.42 -10.36 1.51
C ASP A 973 30.82 -11.36 0.49
N ASN A 974 31.43 -11.36 -0.72
CA ASN A 974 31.47 -12.52 -1.61
C ASN A 974 32.24 -13.66 -0.92
N PHE A 975 31.56 -14.48 -0.13
CA PHE A 975 32.16 -15.63 0.53
C PHE A 975 32.33 -16.80 -0.45
N PHE A 976 33.58 -17.22 -0.70
CA PHE A 976 33.85 -18.46 -1.44
C PHE A 976 34.07 -19.62 -0.46
N SER A 977 33.28 -20.69 -0.58
CA SER A 977 33.30 -21.86 0.31
C SER A 977 34.42 -22.89 0.01
N PHE A 978 35.45 -22.48 -0.74
CA PHE A 978 36.53 -23.37 -1.15
C PHE A 978 37.85 -22.64 -1.41
N ILE A 979 38.95 -23.36 -1.19
CA ILE A 979 40.30 -23.02 -1.64
C ILE A 979 40.67 -24.08 -2.68
N LYS A 980 40.89 -23.66 -3.93
CA LYS A 980 41.33 -24.55 -5.02
C LYS A 980 42.66 -24.05 -5.60
N LYS A 981 43.70 -24.86 -5.46
CA LYS A 981 45.01 -24.75 -6.12
C LYS A 981 45.22 -25.98 -7.02
N ASP A 982 46.29 -25.99 -7.79
CA ASP A 982 46.59 -27.11 -8.71
C ASP A 982 46.80 -28.46 -7.98
N ASP A 983 47.27 -28.41 -6.73
CA ASP A 983 47.60 -29.56 -5.88
C ASP A 983 46.74 -29.66 -4.60
N GLU A 984 45.79 -28.75 -4.38
CA GLU A 984 45.00 -28.65 -3.14
C GLU A 984 43.53 -28.25 -3.41
N LEU A 985 42.60 -28.97 -2.81
CA LEU A 985 41.16 -28.69 -2.80
C LEU A 985 40.63 -28.77 -1.36
N ILE A 986 40.46 -27.61 -0.71
CA ILE A 986 39.80 -27.53 0.60
C ILE A 986 38.42 -26.96 0.35
N ARG A 987 37.37 -27.72 0.69
CA ARG A 987 35.98 -27.27 0.52
C ARG A 987 35.18 -27.60 1.76
N TRP A 988 34.48 -26.60 2.31
CA TRP A 988 33.49 -26.82 3.36
C TRP A 988 32.13 -26.42 2.86
N TYR A 989 31.11 -27.10 3.38
CA TYR A 989 29.72 -26.91 2.99
C TYR A 989 29.03 -26.24 4.17
N ASP A 990 28.89 -24.92 4.08
CA ASP A 990 28.26 -24.09 5.12
C ASP A 990 27.36 -22.98 4.54
N ARG A 991 27.77 -22.35 3.41
CA ARG A 991 27.32 -21.01 3.01
C ARG A 991 26.81 -20.82 1.56
N GLU A 992 26.49 -21.86 0.78
CA GLU A 992 26.18 -21.63 -0.65
C GLU A 992 24.70 -21.54 -1.06
N ASP A 993 23.71 -22.07 -0.34
CA ASP A 993 22.56 -22.53 -1.13
C ASP A 993 21.29 -21.66 -1.11
N HIS A 994 21.11 -20.68 -0.22
CA HIS A 994 19.77 -20.07 -0.02
C HIS A 994 19.78 -18.53 0.09
N THR A 995 19.53 -17.86 -1.04
CA THR A 995 19.40 -16.39 -1.06
C THR A 995 17.97 -15.92 -0.72
N ILE A 996 16.97 -16.74 -1.05
CA ILE A 996 15.54 -16.39 -1.05
C ILE A 996 14.71 -17.02 0.10
N PHE A 997 15.31 -17.90 0.91
CA PHE A 997 14.68 -18.52 2.10
C PHE A 997 15.74 -18.80 3.19
N ASP A 998 15.31 -19.10 4.42
CA ASP A 998 16.20 -19.24 5.59
C ASP A 998 16.95 -20.58 5.62
N VAL A 999 16.25 -21.68 5.33
CA VAL A 999 16.80 -23.06 5.34
C VAL A 999 16.13 -23.92 4.28
N CYS A 1000 16.77 -24.99 3.79
CA CYS A 1000 16.10 -25.98 2.94
C CYS A 1000 15.49 -27.14 3.73
N ALA A 1001 14.59 -27.88 3.09
CA ALA A 1001 13.92 -29.03 3.66
C ALA A 1001 14.74 -30.34 3.66
N ASP A 1002 15.97 -30.30 3.13
CA ASP A 1002 16.84 -31.48 2.93
C ASP A 1002 17.90 -31.62 4.05
N ASP A 1003 18.60 -32.75 4.05
CA ASP A 1003 19.68 -33.08 5.01
C ASP A 1003 20.85 -32.08 4.99
N HIS A 1004 20.90 -31.17 4.02
CA HIS A 1004 21.83 -30.04 3.97
C HIS A 1004 21.63 -29.05 5.15
N CYS A 1005 20.39 -28.78 5.53
CA CYS A 1005 20.05 -27.89 6.64
C CYS A 1005 19.55 -28.69 7.86
N GLN A 1006 18.27 -29.03 7.83
CA GLN A 1006 17.60 -29.92 8.79
C GLN A 1006 16.46 -30.60 8.04
N ARG A 1007 16.28 -31.90 8.27
CA ARG A 1007 15.29 -32.69 7.56
C ARG A 1007 13.88 -32.25 7.92
N TYR A 1008 13.22 -31.51 7.02
CA TYR A 1008 11.86 -31.00 7.20
C TYR A 1008 10.91 -31.67 6.21
N GLN A 1009 9.94 -32.45 6.71
CA GLN A 1009 9.04 -33.27 5.87
C GLN A 1009 7.56 -32.89 6.03
N GLY A 1010 7.28 -31.72 6.60
CA GLY A 1010 5.93 -31.26 6.92
C GLY A 1010 5.23 -32.15 7.96
N ILE A 1011 3.91 -32.28 7.84
CA ILE A 1011 3.06 -33.11 8.72
C ILE A 1011 2.80 -34.53 8.18
N THR A 1012 3.45 -34.92 7.07
CA THR A 1012 3.31 -36.27 6.50
C THR A 1012 3.77 -37.36 7.46
N LYS A 1013 4.72 -37.06 8.36
CA LYS A 1013 5.06 -37.91 9.50
C LYS A 1013 4.29 -37.46 10.73
N GLN A 1014 3.60 -38.39 11.38
CA GLN A 1014 2.85 -38.13 12.63
C GLN A 1014 3.80 -37.65 13.73
N THR A 1015 3.50 -36.48 14.30
CA THR A 1015 4.06 -36.05 15.59
C THR A 1015 3.48 -36.93 16.70
N THR A 1016 4.33 -37.42 17.61
CA THR A 1016 3.87 -38.13 18.80
C THR A 1016 3.62 -37.13 19.94
N PRO A 1017 2.75 -37.46 20.92
CA PRO A 1017 2.56 -36.62 22.10
C PRO A 1017 3.87 -36.32 22.85
N SER A 1018 4.86 -37.22 22.82
CA SER A 1018 6.16 -37.03 23.44
C SER A 1018 6.97 -35.90 22.80
N VAL A 1019 6.88 -35.72 21.47
CA VAL A 1019 7.54 -34.60 20.75
C VAL A 1019 6.90 -33.28 21.12
N GLU A 1020 5.56 -33.23 21.15
CA GLU A 1020 4.82 -32.03 21.56
C GLU A 1020 5.14 -31.63 23.00
N GLN A 1021 5.20 -32.61 23.91
CA GLN A 1021 5.59 -32.38 25.30
C GLN A 1021 7.02 -31.84 25.43
N ALA A 1022 7.97 -32.34 24.61
CA ALA A 1022 9.35 -31.85 24.62
C ALA A 1022 9.45 -30.40 24.12
N LEU A 1023 8.72 -30.06 23.05
CA LEU A 1023 8.66 -28.70 22.51
C LEU A 1023 8.01 -27.73 23.48
N GLU A 1024 6.89 -28.12 24.12
CA GLU A 1024 6.23 -27.30 25.14
C GLU A 1024 7.15 -27.05 26.34
N ALA A 1025 7.83 -28.10 26.82
CA ALA A 1025 8.74 -28.00 27.96
C ALA A 1025 10.00 -27.15 27.68
N THR A 1026 10.38 -26.99 26.41
CA THR A 1026 11.55 -26.21 25.97
C THR A 1026 11.17 -25.02 25.10
N TYR A 1027 9.92 -24.57 25.20
CA TYR A 1027 9.38 -23.51 24.35
C TYR A 1027 10.21 -22.23 24.48
N GLY A 1028 10.71 -21.74 23.34
CA GLY A 1028 11.56 -20.55 23.27
C GLY A 1028 12.95 -20.70 23.89
N GLN A 1029 13.38 -21.89 24.30
CA GLN A 1029 14.72 -22.10 24.87
C GLN A 1029 15.77 -22.36 23.79
N ILE A 1030 16.90 -21.66 23.89
CA ILE A 1030 18.06 -21.76 23.01
C ILE A 1030 19.36 -21.83 23.80
N LEU A 1031 20.44 -22.25 23.14
CA LEU A 1031 21.81 -22.17 23.61
C LEU A 1031 22.43 -20.83 23.21
N CYS A 1032 23.04 -20.15 24.17
CA CYS A 1032 23.82 -18.93 23.97
C CYS A 1032 25.20 -19.06 24.57
N TYR A 1033 26.18 -18.37 23.98
CA TYR A 1033 27.49 -18.16 24.58
C TYR A 1033 27.72 -16.66 24.69
N GLY A 1034 27.59 -16.10 25.89
CA GLY A 1034 27.44 -14.65 26.08
C GLY A 1034 26.13 -14.16 25.46
N ASP A 1035 26.24 -13.22 24.52
CA ASP A 1035 25.11 -12.62 23.79
C ASP A 1035 24.88 -13.24 22.38
N GLU A 1036 25.73 -14.20 21.99
CA GLU A 1036 25.62 -14.91 20.71
C GLU A 1036 24.77 -16.18 20.84
N ILE A 1037 23.90 -16.43 19.85
CA ILE A 1037 23.19 -17.70 19.71
C ILE A 1037 24.18 -18.75 19.22
N CYS A 1038 24.26 -19.89 19.90
CA CYS A 1038 25.18 -20.95 19.53
C CYS A 1038 24.77 -21.61 18.20
N ASP A 1039 25.71 -21.75 17.26
CA ASP A 1039 25.63 -22.71 16.15
C ASP A 1039 25.64 -24.15 16.71
N ALA A 1040 24.46 -24.69 16.99
CA ALA A 1040 24.30 -25.94 17.73
C ALA A 1040 24.30 -27.19 16.81
N ARG A 1041 25.47 -27.52 16.25
CA ARG A 1041 25.69 -28.70 15.39
C ARG A 1041 25.61 -30.01 16.19
N PHE A 1042 25.16 -31.09 15.55
CA PHE A 1042 25.07 -32.42 16.17
C PHE A 1042 25.36 -33.55 15.16
N SER A 1043 25.74 -34.73 15.64
CA SER A 1043 26.04 -35.90 14.79
C SER A 1043 25.60 -37.23 15.43
N LYS A 1044 25.43 -38.28 14.63
CA LYS A 1044 24.95 -39.60 15.09
C LYS A 1044 25.85 -40.21 16.18
N CYS A 1045 27.16 -40.31 15.91
CA CYS A 1045 28.13 -40.87 16.85
C CYS A 1045 29.49 -40.16 16.74
N CYS A 1046 29.98 -39.57 17.83
CA CYS A 1046 31.26 -38.87 17.83
C CYS A 1046 32.48 -39.82 17.75
N GLY A 1047 32.34 -41.09 18.18
CA GLY A 1047 33.41 -42.10 18.17
C GLY A 1047 34.28 -42.15 19.42
N GLY A 1048 33.85 -41.50 20.51
CA GLY A 1048 34.50 -41.48 21.83
C GLY A 1048 34.92 -40.07 22.28
N VAL A 1049 34.96 -39.12 21.35
CA VAL A 1049 35.31 -37.72 21.62
C VAL A 1049 34.72 -36.85 20.49
N THR A 1050 34.23 -35.66 20.83
CA THR A 1050 33.71 -34.69 19.85
C THR A 1050 34.84 -33.94 19.15
N GLU A 1051 34.55 -33.34 17.99
CA GLU A 1051 35.49 -32.55 17.18
C GLU A 1051 35.19 -31.05 17.28
N GLU A 1052 36.15 -30.22 16.89
CA GLU A 1052 36.01 -28.76 16.83
C GLU A 1052 35.48 -28.26 15.47
N PHE A 1053 34.69 -27.18 15.50
CA PHE A 1053 34.00 -26.63 14.32
C PHE A 1053 34.93 -26.37 13.11
N GLN A 1054 36.10 -25.77 13.35
CA GLN A 1054 37.02 -25.33 12.31
C GLN A 1054 37.59 -26.44 11.42
N TYR A 1055 37.58 -27.69 11.88
CA TYR A 1055 38.08 -28.83 11.08
C TYR A 1055 37.04 -29.37 10.10
N CYS A 1056 35.76 -29.03 10.31
CA CYS A 1056 34.65 -29.44 9.46
C CYS A 1056 34.13 -28.30 8.57
N TRP A 1057 34.13 -27.06 9.08
CA TRP A 1057 33.59 -25.86 8.40
C TRP A 1057 34.62 -24.76 8.21
N GLU A 1058 34.24 -23.49 8.26
CA GLU A 1058 35.17 -22.35 8.15
C GLU A 1058 36.25 -22.40 9.25
N ASP A 1059 37.44 -21.86 8.99
CA ASP A 1059 38.58 -21.84 9.92
C ASP A 1059 38.39 -20.84 11.08
N THR A 1060 37.21 -20.86 11.71
CA THR A 1060 36.80 -19.97 12.81
C THR A 1060 36.55 -20.80 14.06
N PRO A 1061 37.42 -20.76 15.07
CA PRO A 1061 37.17 -21.44 16.34
C PRO A 1061 35.88 -20.92 17.00
N LYS A 1062 34.98 -21.82 17.42
CA LYS A 1062 33.78 -21.48 18.19
C LYS A 1062 33.99 -21.92 19.65
N PRO A 1063 33.97 -21.00 20.64
CA PRO A 1063 34.31 -21.31 22.04
C PRO A 1063 33.45 -22.40 22.70
N TYR A 1064 32.23 -22.59 22.22
CA TYR A 1064 31.25 -23.57 22.70
C TYR A 1064 31.22 -24.88 21.89
N LEU A 1065 31.98 -25.00 20.79
CA LEU A 1065 32.13 -26.22 19.98
C LEU A 1065 33.56 -26.75 20.07
N ILE A 1066 33.96 -27.11 21.29
CA ILE A 1066 35.26 -27.69 21.59
C ILE A 1066 35.20 -29.21 21.67
N SER A 1067 36.37 -29.85 21.61
CA SER A 1067 36.48 -31.30 21.76
C SER A 1067 36.25 -31.73 23.22
N VAL A 1068 35.29 -32.64 23.43
CA VAL A 1068 34.84 -33.18 24.71
C VAL A 1068 34.88 -34.71 24.66
N ALA A 1069 35.39 -35.34 25.72
CA ALA A 1069 35.37 -36.79 25.87
C ALA A 1069 33.93 -37.30 26.12
N ASP A 1070 33.50 -38.27 25.31
CA ASP A 1070 32.15 -38.82 25.36
C ASP A 1070 32.20 -40.32 25.69
N PRO A 1071 32.15 -40.68 26.98
CA PRO A 1071 32.14 -42.08 27.41
C PRO A 1071 30.80 -42.78 27.12
N PHE A 1072 29.78 -42.04 26.69
CA PHE A 1072 28.40 -42.53 26.53
C PHE A 1072 28.12 -43.04 25.11
N CYS A 1073 28.88 -42.59 24.11
CA CYS A 1073 28.62 -42.93 22.70
C CYS A 1073 28.92 -44.39 22.28
N ASN A 1074 29.51 -45.21 23.16
CA ASN A 1074 29.76 -46.63 22.91
C ASN A 1074 28.70 -47.50 23.58
N THR A 1075 27.63 -47.83 22.85
CA THR A 1075 26.57 -48.72 23.35
C THR A 1075 26.19 -49.76 22.31
N SER A 1076 25.87 -50.96 22.79
CA SER A 1076 25.28 -52.05 22.02
C SER A 1076 23.82 -52.31 22.42
N ASP A 1077 23.25 -51.48 23.29
CA ASP A 1077 21.85 -51.60 23.71
C ASP A 1077 20.91 -51.22 22.55
N LYS A 1078 20.25 -52.23 22.00
CA LYS A 1078 19.33 -52.09 20.87
C LYS A 1078 18.14 -51.17 21.17
N ALA A 1079 17.69 -51.09 22.42
CA ALA A 1079 16.57 -50.22 22.81
C ALA A 1079 16.99 -48.74 22.83
N ILE A 1080 18.25 -48.45 23.16
CA ILE A 1080 18.81 -47.09 23.08
C ILE A 1080 19.11 -46.73 21.64
N LEU A 1081 19.74 -47.63 20.89
CA LEU A 1081 20.07 -47.42 19.48
C LEU A 1081 18.81 -47.19 18.63
N ALA A 1082 17.70 -47.87 18.93
CA ALA A 1082 16.42 -47.65 18.26
C ALA A 1082 15.79 -46.27 18.50
N GLN A 1083 16.28 -45.47 19.47
CA GLN A 1083 15.82 -44.09 19.67
C GLN A 1083 16.48 -43.12 18.69
N VAL A 1084 17.68 -43.44 18.19
CA VAL A 1084 18.50 -42.58 17.33
C VAL A 1084 18.56 -43.10 15.89
N LEU A 1085 18.62 -44.42 15.70
CA LEU A 1085 18.73 -45.07 14.39
C LEU A 1085 17.34 -45.39 13.84
N ASN A 1086 17.04 -44.89 12.64
CA ASN A 1086 15.81 -45.18 11.92
C ASN A 1086 15.80 -46.63 11.37
N ASP A 1087 14.64 -47.13 10.91
CA ASP A 1087 14.43 -48.55 10.60
C ASP A 1087 15.44 -49.16 9.61
N TYR A 1088 15.97 -48.36 8.69
CA TYR A 1088 17.02 -48.74 7.74
C TYR A 1088 18.46 -48.68 8.30
N ASP A 1089 18.70 -47.84 9.32
CA ASP A 1089 20.03 -47.70 9.96
C ASP A 1089 20.27 -48.76 11.06
N LEU A 1090 19.19 -49.39 11.57
CA LEU A 1090 19.23 -50.40 12.63
C LEU A 1090 20.02 -51.67 12.26
N GLU A 1091 20.22 -51.93 10.97
CA GLU A 1091 21.03 -53.05 10.49
C GLU A 1091 22.55 -52.79 10.62
N THR A 1092 22.95 -51.53 10.83
CA THR A 1092 24.36 -51.12 10.96
C THR A 1092 24.82 -51.23 12.41
N ASN A 1093 25.59 -52.27 12.74
CA ASN A 1093 26.05 -52.51 14.13
C ASN A 1093 27.48 -52.03 14.42
N ASP A 1094 28.26 -51.66 13.39
CA ASP A 1094 29.71 -51.40 13.53
C ASP A 1094 30.10 -49.90 13.44
N PHE A 1095 29.15 -48.97 13.56
CA PHE A 1095 29.43 -47.52 13.37
C PHE A 1095 30.36 -46.92 14.45
N TYR A 1096 30.44 -47.49 15.65
CA TYR A 1096 31.37 -47.00 16.68
C TYR A 1096 32.83 -47.33 16.32
N ARG A 1097 33.06 -48.49 15.70
CA ARG A 1097 34.35 -48.96 15.17
C ARG A 1097 34.09 -49.79 13.90
N TRP A 1098 34.36 -49.20 12.73
CA TRP A 1098 34.06 -49.80 11.43
C TRP A 1098 35.34 -50.10 10.64
N ASN A 1099 35.24 -51.01 9.68
CA ASN A 1099 36.32 -51.33 8.76
C ASN A 1099 35.78 -51.43 7.33
N VAL A 1100 36.47 -50.81 6.37
CA VAL A 1100 36.17 -50.91 4.94
C VAL A 1100 37.43 -51.30 4.18
N GLU A 1101 37.32 -52.21 3.23
CA GLU A 1101 38.42 -52.63 2.36
C GLU A 1101 38.09 -52.28 0.91
N TYR A 1102 39.06 -51.73 0.18
CA TYR A 1102 38.99 -51.43 -1.24
C TYR A 1102 40.13 -52.13 -1.97
N THR A 1103 39.84 -52.72 -3.11
CA THR A 1103 40.89 -53.02 -4.09
C THR A 1103 41.46 -51.72 -4.68
N THR A 1104 42.66 -51.81 -5.23
CA THR A 1104 43.30 -50.63 -5.88
C THR A 1104 42.44 -50.08 -7.02
N ASP A 1105 41.79 -50.94 -7.80
CA ASP A 1105 40.95 -50.53 -8.94
C ASP A 1105 39.65 -49.87 -8.47
N GLU A 1106 39.00 -50.41 -7.44
CA GLU A 1106 37.79 -49.82 -6.86
C GLU A 1106 38.07 -48.42 -6.31
N LEU A 1107 39.09 -48.26 -5.46
CA LEU A 1107 39.42 -46.96 -4.89
C LEU A 1107 39.79 -45.94 -5.97
N SER A 1108 40.55 -46.38 -6.99
CA SER A 1108 40.91 -45.53 -8.12
C SER A 1108 39.67 -45.06 -8.85
N ARG A 1109 38.75 -45.96 -9.21
CA ARG A 1109 37.48 -45.60 -9.85
C ARG A 1109 36.68 -44.59 -9.01
N LEU A 1110 36.50 -44.86 -7.72
CA LEU A 1110 35.76 -43.98 -6.81
C LEU A 1110 36.34 -42.56 -6.76
N VAL A 1111 37.66 -42.43 -6.56
CA VAL A 1111 38.33 -41.13 -6.47
C VAL A 1111 38.19 -40.34 -7.78
N ASN A 1112 38.44 -41.00 -8.93
CA ASN A 1112 38.33 -40.34 -10.24
C ASN A 1112 36.90 -39.86 -10.51
N GLU A 1113 35.88 -40.70 -10.22
CA GLU A 1113 34.47 -40.36 -10.41
C GLU A 1113 34.01 -39.22 -9.48
N LYS A 1114 34.37 -39.28 -8.19
CA LYS A 1114 33.88 -38.34 -7.18
C LYS A 1114 34.55 -36.97 -7.26
N LEU A 1115 35.87 -36.94 -7.51
CA LEU A 1115 36.61 -35.69 -7.66
C LEU A 1115 36.58 -35.13 -9.09
N LYS A 1116 36.02 -35.89 -10.05
CA LYS A 1116 35.91 -35.53 -11.47
C LYS A 1116 37.25 -35.13 -12.09
N ASP A 1117 38.30 -35.89 -11.78
CA ASP A 1117 39.69 -35.62 -12.19
C ASP A 1117 40.46 -36.93 -12.42
N ASP A 1118 41.50 -36.92 -13.26
CA ASP A 1118 42.24 -38.13 -13.67
C ASP A 1118 43.48 -38.37 -12.79
N PHE A 1119 43.31 -39.19 -11.75
CA PHE A 1119 44.39 -39.63 -10.85
C PHE A 1119 45.18 -40.81 -11.42
N GLY A 1120 44.70 -41.47 -12.46
CA GLY A 1120 45.19 -42.80 -12.84
C GLY A 1120 44.92 -43.82 -11.72
N THR A 1121 45.92 -44.65 -11.41
CA THR A 1121 45.85 -45.65 -10.32
C THR A 1121 46.24 -45.00 -9.00
N VAL A 1122 45.38 -45.06 -7.99
CA VAL A 1122 45.67 -44.57 -6.63
C VAL A 1122 46.68 -45.51 -5.97
N THR A 1123 47.84 -44.96 -5.63
CA THR A 1123 48.97 -45.70 -5.05
C THR A 1123 49.14 -45.46 -3.56
N ASP A 1124 48.64 -44.35 -3.03
CA ASP A 1124 48.70 -44.05 -1.60
C ASP A 1124 47.60 -43.09 -1.12
N LEU A 1125 47.25 -43.20 0.16
CA LEU A 1125 46.37 -42.28 0.88
C LEU A 1125 47.09 -41.86 2.16
N ILE A 1126 47.53 -40.61 2.24
CA ILE A 1126 48.38 -40.12 3.32
C ILE A 1126 47.59 -39.09 4.15
N PRO A 1127 47.15 -39.42 5.37
CA PRO A 1127 46.57 -38.47 6.29
C PRO A 1127 47.61 -37.41 6.68
N LEU A 1128 47.40 -36.15 6.28
CA LEU A 1128 48.36 -35.08 6.57
C LEU A 1128 48.09 -34.41 7.91
N GLU A 1129 46.82 -34.09 8.19
CA GLU A 1129 46.41 -33.38 9.40
C GLU A 1129 45.11 -33.95 9.97
N ARG A 1130 45.04 -34.01 11.31
CA ARG A 1130 43.89 -34.50 12.07
C ARG A 1130 43.44 -33.47 13.10
N GLY A 1131 42.14 -33.41 13.35
CA GLY A 1131 41.55 -32.66 14.46
C GLY A 1131 41.71 -33.41 15.79
N LYS A 1132 41.18 -32.83 16.87
CA LYS A 1132 41.33 -33.37 18.23
C LYS A 1132 40.59 -34.70 18.42
N SER A 1133 39.56 -34.97 17.61
CA SER A 1133 38.87 -36.26 17.64
C SER A 1133 39.58 -37.39 16.88
N GLY A 1134 40.64 -37.04 16.15
CA GLY A 1134 41.34 -37.92 15.22
C GLY A 1134 40.73 -37.94 13.81
N ARG A 1135 39.70 -37.11 13.54
CA ARG A 1135 39.15 -36.91 12.19
C ARG A 1135 40.19 -36.28 11.28
N ILE A 1136 40.40 -36.86 10.11
CA ILE A 1136 41.27 -36.29 9.09
C ILE A 1136 40.56 -35.07 8.49
N TRP A 1137 41.23 -33.93 8.45
CA TRP A 1137 40.73 -32.73 7.79
C TRP A 1137 41.64 -32.25 6.66
N LYS A 1138 42.81 -32.88 6.47
CA LYS A 1138 43.57 -32.85 5.21
C LYS A 1138 44.09 -34.25 4.87
N LEU A 1139 43.69 -34.75 3.70
CA LEU A 1139 44.10 -36.05 3.17
C LEU A 1139 44.80 -35.85 1.83
N LYS A 1140 46.01 -36.40 1.68
CA LYS A 1140 46.71 -36.42 0.40
C LYS A 1140 46.45 -37.73 -0.34
N ILE A 1141 45.92 -37.62 -1.55
CA ILE A 1141 45.67 -38.74 -2.46
C ILE A 1141 46.78 -38.75 -3.51
N VAL A 1142 47.49 -39.88 -3.64
CA VAL A 1142 48.62 -40.04 -4.57
C VAL A 1142 48.26 -41.04 -5.65
N GLY A 1143 47.99 -40.55 -6.86
CA GLY A 1143 47.78 -41.34 -8.06
C GLY A 1143 49.00 -41.36 -8.99
N THR A 1144 49.02 -42.28 -9.95
CA THR A 1144 50.11 -42.38 -10.94
C THR A 1144 50.20 -41.18 -11.89
N LYS A 1145 49.10 -40.44 -12.07
CA LYS A 1145 49.07 -39.25 -12.94
C LYS A 1145 48.96 -37.94 -12.18
N LYS A 1146 48.34 -37.94 -10.99
CA LYS A 1146 48.07 -36.75 -10.20
C LYS A 1146 48.18 -37.02 -8.71
N THR A 1147 48.62 -36.01 -7.98
CA THR A 1147 48.56 -35.96 -6.52
C THR A 1147 47.73 -34.75 -6.12
N LEU A 1148 46.77 -34.93 -5.21
CA LEU A 1148 45.89 -33.86 -4.73
C LEU A 1148 45.70 -33.98 -3.22
N ILE A 1149 45.75 -32.85 -2.52
CA ILE A 1149 45.33 -32.73 -1.13
C ILE A 1149 43.86 -32.33 -1.11
N ILE A 1150 43.00 -33.13 -0.50
CA ILE A 1150 41.62 -32.77 -0.23
C ILE A 1150 41.44 -32.43 1.25
N GLY A 1151 40.61 -31.44 1.57
CA GLY A 1151 40.42 -30.95 2.93
C GLY A 1151 38.97 -30.84 3.37
N LYS A 1152 38.79 -30.78 4.70
CA LYS A 1152 37.53 -30.81 5.46
C LYS A 1152 36.83 -32.17 5.46
N GLU A 1153 36.11 -32.41 6.55
CA GLU A 1153 35.57 -33.73 6.94
C GLU A 1153 34.67 -34.36 5.86
N LEU A 1154 33.74 -33.56 5.32
CA LEU A 1154 32.73 -34.07 4.37
C LEU A 1154 33.32 -34.40 2.99
N GLU A 1155 34.23 -33.56 2.48
CA GLU A 1155 34.85 -33.78 1.17
C GLU A 1155 35.67 -35.08 1.16
N ILE A 1156 36.41 -35.35 2.24
CA ILE A 1156 37.16 -36.60 2.43
C ILE A 1156 36.23 -37.81 2.41
N ARG A 1157 35.06 -37.73 3.06
CA ARG A 1157 34.09 -38.83 3.10
C ARG A 1157 33.42 -39.10 1.77
N ARG A 1158 33.18 -38.06 0.97
CA ARG A 1158 32.59 -38.15 -0.37
C ARG A 1158 33.57 -38.71 -1.39
N ALA A 1159 34.84 -38.34 -1.30
CA ALA A 1159 35.87 -38.81 -2.23
C ALA A 1159 36.15 -40.33 -2.13
N LEU A 1160 35.87 -40.93 -0.97
CA LEU A 1160 36.24 -42.31 -0.66
C LEU A 1160 35.04 -43.28 -0.58
N SER A 1161 33.82 -42.85 -0.91
CA SER A 1161 32.63 -43.73 -0.84
C SER A 1161 31.62 -43.40 -1.94
N GLU A 1162 30.87 -44.41 -2.41
CA GLU A 1162 29.82 -44.22 -3.41
C GLU A 1162 28.67 -43.35 -2.87
N SER A 1163 28.43 -43.41 -1.56
CA SER A 1163 27.56 -42.46 -0.84
C SER A 1163 28.42 -41.53 0.02
N HIS A 1164 28.65 -41.91 1.28
CA HIS A 1164 29.50 -41.20 2.23
C HIS A 1164 30.15 -42.21 3.18
N LEU A 1165 31.45 -42.09 3.43
CA LEU A 1165 32.10 -42.84 4.50
C LEU A 1165 31.48 -42.44 5.86
N TYR A 1166 31.45 -43.32 6.86
CA TYR A 1166 30.78 -43.03 8.14
C TYR A 1166 31.34 -41.78 8.82
N SER A 1167 32.67 -41.61 8.84
CA SER A 1167 33.36 -40.41 9.33
C SER A 1167 34.73 -40.28 8.64
N SER A 1168 35.42 -39.15 8.81
CA SER A 1168 36.84 -39.05 8.44
C SER A 1168 37.81 -39.51 9.55
N ALA A 1169 37.31 -40.05 10.67
CA ALA A 1169 38.13 -40.57 11.77
C ALA A 1169 38.55 -42.01 11.48
N PHE A 1170 39.48 -42.21 10.55
CA PHE A 1170 40.02 -43.52 10.22
C PHE A 1170 41.54 -43.51 10.06
N ASP A 1171 42.13 -44.70 10.20
CA ASP A 1171 43.50 -44.98 9.82
C ASP A 1171 43.53 -45.74 8.50
N VAL A 1172 44.56 -45.47 7.69
CA VAL A 1172 44.79 -46.11 6.39
C VAL A 1172 45.84 -47.21 6.57
N GLU A 1173 45.50 -48.44 6.18
CA GLU A 1173 46.41 -49.57 6.09
C GLU A 1173 46.50 -50.01 4.63
N LYS A 1174 47.68 -49.92 4.02
CA LYS A 1174 47.90 -50.42 2.65
C LYS A 1174 48.09 -51.95 2.69
N THR A 1175 47.27 -52.67 1.96
CA THR A 1175 47.33 -54.13 1.83
C THR A 1175 47.95 -54.53 0.48
N PRO A 1176 48.37 -55.79 0.27
CA PRO A 1176 48.87 -56.24 -1.04
C PRO A 1176 47.85 -56.09 -2.19
N GLU A 1177 46.55 -56.09 -1.86
CA GLU A 1177 45.45 -56.06 -2.81
C GLU A 1177 44.80 -54.65 -2.95
N GLY A 1178 45.09 -53.72 -2.02
CA GLY A 1178 44.58 -52.35 -2.03
C GLY A 1178 44.72 -51.62 -0.70
N PHE A 1179 43.59 -51.15 -0.13
CA PHE A 1179 43.56 -50.31 1.07
C PHE A 1179 42.50 -50.78 2.07
N ARG A 1180 42.85 -50.81 3.35
CA ARG A 1180 41.93 -51.04 4.47
C ARG A 1180 41.82 -49.77 5.31
N LEU A 1181 40.61 -49.27 5.50
CA LEU A 1181 40.28 -48.13 6.34
C LEU A 1181 39.65 -48.61 7.65
N ARG A 1182 40.33 -48.37 8.78
CA ARG A 1182 39.81 -48.68 10.13
C ARG A 1182 39.34 -47.39 10.78
N GLY A 1183 38.03 -47.21 10.89
CA GLY A 1183 37.44 -45.96 11.35
C GLY A 1183 36.58 -46.05 12.60
N LYS A 1184 36.16 -44.88 13.08
CA LYS A 1184 35.31 -44.73 14.27
C LYS A 1184 34.29 -43.62 14.12
N GLY A 1185 33.14 -43.81 14.76
CA GLY A 1185 32.06 -42.82 14.78
C GLY A 1185 31.36 -42.65 13.42
N TRP A 1186 30.29 -41.86 13.44
CA TRP A 1186 29.39 -41.61 12.33
C TRP A 1186 28.95 -40.14 12.32
N GLY A 1187 29.37 -39.41 11.29
CA GLY A 1187 29.15 -37.98 11.11
C GLY A 1187 30.36 -37.12 11.50
N HIS A 1188 30.20 -35.81 11.37
CA HIS A 1188 31.26 -34.81 11.57
C HIS A 1188 31.79 -34.72 13.00
N GLY A 1189 31.02 -35.20 14.00
CA GLY A 1189 31.48 -35.33 15.39
C GLY A 1189 31.53 -34.03 16.19
N VAL A 1190 31.14 -32.90 15.60
CA VAL A 1190 31.09 -31.58 16.26
C VAL A 1190 29.79 -31.42 17.03
N GLY A 1191 29.87 -30.86 18.24
CA GLY A 1191 28.73 -30.59 19.12
C GLY A 1191 28.09 -31.87 19.68
N LEU A 1192 26.77 -31.93 19.71
CA LEU A 1192 26.05 -33.02 20.40
C LEU A 1192 26.18 -34.37 19.68
N CYS A 1193 26.53 -35.42 20.42
CA CYS A 1193 26.50 -36.80 19.95
C CYS A 1193 25.14 -37.43 20.28
N GLN A 1194 24.33 -37.76 19.26
CA GLN A 1194 22.95 -38.22 19.46
C GLN A 1194 22.90 -39.54 20.26
N ILE A 1195 23.77 -40.51 19.97
CA ILE A 1195 23.84 -41.77 20.73
C ILE A 1195 24.30 -41.54 22.17
N GLY A 1196 25.30 -40.68 22.39
CA GLY A 1196 25.77 -40.36 23.73
C GLY A 1196 24.70 -39.65 24.55
N ALA A 1197 23.99 -38.68 23.95
CA ALA A 1197 22.84 -38.01 24.56
C ALA A 1197 21.70 -38.98 24.89
N ALA A 1198 21.43 -39.97 24.03
CA ALA A 1198 20.43 -41.01 24.30
C ALA A 1198 20.81 -41.88 25.51
N VAL A 1199 22.08 -42.29 25.60
CA VAL A 1199 22.59 -43.04 26.76
C VAL A 1199 22.52 -42.19 28.04
N MET A 1200 22.91 -40.92 27.98
CA MET A 1200 22.78 -39.99 29.11
C MET A 1200 21.31 -39.85 29.56
N GLY A 1201 20.38 -39.66 28.63
CA GLY A 1201 18.95 -39.59 28.97
C GLY A 1201 18.44 -40.87 29.67
N GLN A 1202 18.89 -42.05 29.23
CA GLN A 1202 18.55 -43.33 29.87
C GLN A 1202 19.20 -43.53 31.24
N GLN A 1203 20.36 -42.91 31.48
CA GLN A 1203 21.02 -42.88 32.78
C GLN A 1203 20.45 -41.82 33.74
N GLY A 1204 19.42 -41.07 33.32
CA GLY A 1204 18.70 -40.11 34.15
C GLY A 1204 19.26 -38.69 34.15
N TYR A 1205 20.16 -38.36 33.22
CA TYR A 1205 20.61 -36.98 33.03
C TYR A 1205 19.48 -36.14 32.40
N SER A 1206 19.29 -34.92 32.88
CA SER A 1206 18.34 -33.97 32.31
C SER A 1206 18.86 -33.34 31.01
N TYR A 1207 17.96 -32.81 30.19
CA TYR A 1207 18.31 -32.23 28.88
C TYR A 1207 19.35 -31.11 28.99
N ASP A 1208 19.28 -30.27 30.02
CA ASP A 1208 20.25 -29.20 30.28
C ASP A 1208 21.64 -29.77 30.63
N GLN A 1209 21.71 -30.84 31.42
CA GLN A 1209 22.98 -31.54 31.69
C GLN A 1209 23.57 -32.17 30.43
N ILE A 1210 22.72 -32.74 29.57
CA ILE A 1210 23.13 -33.28 28.27
C ILE A 1210 23.69 -32.17 27.38
N LEU A 1211 22.99 -31.04 27.27
CA LEU A 1211 23.41 -29.93 26.42
C LEU A 1211 24.70 -29.29 26.93
N LEU A 1212 24.80 -28.99 28.23
CA LEU A 1212 25.97 -28.35 28.82
C LEU A 1212 27.20 -29.27 28.86
N HIS A 1213 27.02 -30.60 28.74
CA HIS A 1213 28.13 -31.53 28.50
C HIS A 1213 28.74 -31.34 27.10
N TYR A 1214 27.92 -31.23 26.06
CA TYR A 1214 28.38 -31.14 24.67
C TYR A 1214 28.71 -29.71 24.22
N TYR A 1215 28.04 -28.70 24.78
CA TYR A 1215 28.25 -27.27 24.51
C TYR A 1215 28.84 -26.59 25.73
N SER A 1216 30.09 -26.95 26.06
CA SER A 1216 30.76 -26.49 27.28
C SER A 1216 30.87 -24.96 27.33
N GLY A 1217 30.44 -24.37 28.44
CA GLY A 1217 30.44 -22.92 28.65
C GLY A 1217 29.28 -22.15 28.01
N ALA A 1218 28.36 -22.83 27.32
CA ALA A 1218 27.11 -22.23 26.88
C ALA A 1218 26.11 -22.11 28.04
N GLU A 1219 25.06 -21.33 27.83
CA GLU A 1219 23.92 -21.13 28.72
C GLU A 1219 22.62 -21.42 27.98
N ILE A 1220 21.60 -21.90 28.67
CA ILE A 1220 20.25 -22.07 28.11
C ILE A 1220 19.42 -20.83 28.47
N LYS A 1221 18.95 -20.09 27.46
CA LYS A 1221 18.15 -18.87 27.62
C LYS A 1221 16.78 -19.05 26.96
N LYS A 1222 15.73 -18.53 27.60
CA LYS A 1222 14.39 -18.43 27.01
C LYS A 1222 14.21 -17.07 26.37
N ILE A 1223 13.83 -17.03 25.10
CA ILE A 1223 13.89 -15.82 24.26
C ILE A 1223 12.55 -15.38 23.66
N TYR A 1224 11.49 -16.19 23.82
CA TYR A 1224 10.08 -15.85 23.57
C TYR A 1224 9.16 -16.77 24.38
#